data_AF-A0A7C6TAA4-F1
#
_entry.id   AF-A0A7C6TAA4-F1
#
_cell.length_a   1.000
_cell.length_b   1.000
_cell.length_c   1.000
_cell.angle_alpha   90.00
_cell.angle_beta   90.00
_cell.angle_gamma   90.00
#
_symmetry.space_group_name_H-M   'P 1'
#
loop_
_entity.id
_entity.type
_entity.pdbx_description
1 polymer ?
#
loop_
_entity_poly.entity_id
_entity_poly.type
_entity_poly.pdbx_seq_one_letter_code
_entity_poly.pdbx_strand_id
1 'polypeptide(L)'
;MRYLMLWILMLPLAAAAAAPQSNLPAPEIRDLYILPELRGEKVDLKVRWTTPTPTRGRVALADGRLVVEEDPSCLRGSTNARDRGEGWANNHRATLAGVPGKGPWRIRITATDPQGRATERVATATMEPPAQKGEEGKIALRILGYGPERRGEVAATGIPFPKGALFDASRLRARAQDGRLVPVQADVWSRWPGDGSIKWILAALPAPGPEVTLEYGAPAVAPETPLRVSESPDAITLDTGGARLVVPRREGVAGGFFRGQERRAGFPVSVLVDAEGHRLQGRILRAEVENGPAPALRAVVRVDGEHAAQGQAGPRYPFTLRIHACAGASGFRVFHTFENDHVAQEMTAFQALELRFPGAVATTVLGERTHPLPAGARLFQQEDNSYVLTAPATGKGKHAAGWVNTAQGARIGVRHFREQYPKSIEAGPDATVVGLLPALPGAIYDGRPEESKLFAHLRGGRYTFRQGFAKTHELYVDVSGDARAQTRLDEPLILAAPPEWYARGALRALGPLEPGWADYNAITARNLETLLQHREAGREFGVIHFGDWYGERTWNWGNLEYDLHHGLFLQFARTGDRRFFDQAVISARHQMDVDTIHHHREPARVGQQWIHSVMHTAGYYPKEFQGMGRYAAEGWSDNRGHVWAGGLFDAALFTGDRRAWEVATRIADWAAGPQITNFDFGNAREPGWMLILVMSAYNATGDPFYLNAAKRMIERVREKSHPDEGFYAHPLPRGHCECDPPHRGEAGFMMGVLMTGMKMYYEVTGDERVADDIVKAARFLVKTMWEPEKLGFRYTSCPKTNVTYSSATIELEGIAFAARRANDPALAEVCRQALAAALPTLTGAGKGMGFYLRSAPQMLDAVAALPGPSFDDYRRRMEALVRSPARRPYPGPLGNPDYEEGHDGWVTRTGFSLAIVPEGAHAGRAGARVTGKGRGQNEYLVTIYDTRGTNPMEITGLEPGKSYRVSAWLKVDRITPGAPAPSIRCSLRDRERTRESFVSNAYDLSRLGTWQRLERVFQVPDYAYSAYVAVNTDTRDEVEIDLSVDDWSLAPADSGAVTTPLRLVVDAATATLGEGTTRERVSPPLGFPALSGGEARWTLRVPREGEYSLWARVAGAGVEIRIGDMVASLKPAEGEWSWVRWERPLRLPAGECVITARLVGKDARLSRIVVTDEALAAR
;
A
#
# COMPACT_ATOMS: atom_id res chain seq x y z
N MET A 1 -16.59 -28.25 40.68
CA MET A 1 -17.77 -28.15 39.80
C MET A 1 -17.54 -27.34 38.51
N ARG A 2 -16.90 -26.15 38.53
CA ARG A 2 -16.59 -25.38 37.30
C ARG A 2 -15.65 -26.06 36.27
N TYR A 3 -14.80 -26.99 36.70
CA TYR A 3 -13.95 -27.80 35.80
C TYR A 3 -14.65 -29.02 35.19
N LEU A 4 -15.76 -29.49 35.78
CA LEU A 4 -16.53 -30.63 35.26
C LEU A 4 -17.52 -30.19 34.16
N MET A 5 -18.02 -28.95 34.23
CA MET A 5 -18.84 -28.34 33.16
C MET A 5 -18.05 -28.09 31.85
N LEU A 6 -16.75 -27.82 31.94
CA LEU A 6 -15.88 -27.65 30.77
C LEU A 6 -15.68 -28.98 30.01
N TRP A 7 -15.67 -30.12 30.70
CA TRP A 7 -15.61 -31.44 30.04
C TRP A 7 -16.95 -31.84 29.40
N ILE A 8 -18.09 -31.50 30.01
CA ILE A 8 -19.42 -31.80 29.47
C ILE A 8 -19.77 -30.91 28.26
N LEU A 9 -19.22 -29.68 28.19
CA LEU A 9 -19.36 -28.78 27.03
C LEU A 9 -18.39 -29.09 25.88
N MET A 10 -17.38 -29.94 26.06
CA MET A 10 -16.49 -30.40 24.98
C MET A 10 -16.98 -31.68 24.27
N LEU A 11 -17.96 -32.39 24.85
CA LEU A 11 -18.53 -33.60 24.24
C LEU A 11 -19.35 -33.36 22.95
N PRO A 12 -19.96 -32.18 22.66
CA PRO A 12 -20.57 -31.92 21.35
C PRO A 12 -19.57 -31.42 20.29
N LEU A 13 -18.39 -30.95 20.68
CA LEU A 13 -17.35 -30.45 19.75
C LEU A 13 -16.38 -31.54 19.28
N ALA A 14 -16.23 -32.63 20.04
CA ALA A 14 -15.59 -33.85 19.58
C ALA A 14 -16.53 -34.76 18.75
N ALA A 15 -17.85 -34.56 18.84
CA ALA A 15 -18.85 -35.36 18.11
C ALA A 15 -19.23 -34.78 16.72
N ALA A 16 -18.85 -33.54 16.40
CA ALA A 16 -19.01 -32.98 15.05
C ALA A 16 -17.90 -33.43 14.07
N ALA A 17 -16.91 -34.21 14.53
CA ALA A 17 -15.84 -34.78 13.71
C ALA A 17 -16.07 -36.25 13.31
N ALA A 18 -17.23 -36.83 13.65
CA ALA A 18 -17.59 -38.20 13.29
C ALA A 18 -19.02 -38.26 12.74
N ALA A 19 -19.26 -37.64 11.59
CA ALA A 19 -20.32 -38.13 10.72
C ALA A 19 -20.00 -39.59 10.38
N PRO A 20 -20.99 -40.51 10.31
CA PRO A 20 -20.73 -41.89 9.91
C PRO A 20 -20.00 -41.89 8.57
N GLN A 21 -18.79 -42.45 8.55
CA GLN A 21 -17.85 -42.46 7.42
C GLN A 21 -18.42 -43.14 6.15
N SER A 22 -19.61 -43.74 6.21
CA SER A 22 -20.29 -44.41 5.11
C SER A 22 -21.05 -43.50 4.13
N ASN A 23 -21.18 -42.19 4.41
CA ASN A 23 -21.95 -41.25 3.58
C ASN A 23 -21.13 -40.22 2.80
N LEU A 24 -19.79 -40.29 2.80
CA LEU A 24 -18.99 -39.38 1.96
C LEU A 24 -19.16 -39.76 0.48
N PRO A 25 -19.47 -38.79 -0.42
CA PRO A 25 -19.57 -39.07 -1.85
C PRO A 25 -18.28 -39.73 -2.36
N ALA A 26 -18.44 -40.62 -3.34
CA ALA A 26 -17.30 -41.25 -4.00
C ALA A 26 -16.38 -40.17 -4.59
N PRO A 27 -15.05 -40.41 -4.68
CA PRO A 27 -14.16 -39.46 -5.32
C PRO A 27 -14.59 -39.23 -6.77
N GLU A 28 -14.49 -38.00 -7.23
CA GLU A 28 -14.87 -37.58 -8.59
C GLU A 28 -13.85 -36.55 -9.10
N ILE A 29 -13.42 -36.68 -10.36
CA ILE A 29 -12.47 -35.76 -11.01
C ILE A 29 -13.24 -34.63 -11.72
N ARG A 30 -13.12 -33.41 -11.19
CA ARG A 30 -13.74 -32.18 -11.70
C ARG A 30 -12.67 -31.18 -12.17
N ASP A 31 -13.12 -30.14 -12.88
CA ASP A 31 -12.28 -29.00 -13.30
C ASP A 31 -10.94 -29.40 -13.94
N LEU A 32 -11.00 -30.38 -14.86
CA LEU A 32 -9.83 -30.96 -15.51
C LEU A 32 -9.32 -30.05 -16.64
N TYR A 33 -8.07 -29.63 -16.53
CA TYR A 33 -7.31 -28.94 -17.58
C TYR A 33 -6.08 -29.77 -17.96
N ILE A 34 -5.81 -29.86 -19.25
CA ILE A 34 -4.56 -30.42 -19.78
C ILE A 34 -3.95 -29.38 -20.71
N LEU A 35 -2.78 -28.87 -20.34
CA LEU A 35 -2.08 -27.81 -21.04
C LEU A 35 -0.78 -28.35 -21.63
N PRO A 36 -0.70 -28.55 -22.95
CA PRO A 36 0.54 -28.86 -23.64
C PRO A 36 1.47 -27.64 -23.69
N GLU A 37 2.71 -27.79 -23.26
CA GLU A 37 3.76 -26.77 -23.35
C GLU A 37 4.95 -27.29 -24.15
N LEU A 38 5.32 -26.58 -25.22
CA LEU A 38 6.43 -26.97 -26.09
C LEU A 38 7.80 -26.75 -25.42
N ARG A 39 8.66 -27.77 -25.46
CA ARG A 39 10.05 -27.80 -24.98
C ARG A 39 10.96 -28.33 -26.09
N GLY A 40 11.35 -27.45 -27.01
CA GLY A 40 12.10 -27.87 -28.20
C GLY A 40 11.23 -28.80 -29.08
N GLU A 41 11.67 -30.04 -29.28
CA GLU A 41 10.92 -31.06 -30.03
C GLU A 41 9.96 -31.90 -29.16
N LYS A 42 9.99 -31.72 -27.84
CA LYS A 42 9.16 -32.45 -26.86
C LYS A 42 8.06 -31.55 -26.29
N VAL A 43 7.07 -32.15 -25.64
CA VAL A 43 5.97 -31.45 -24.99
C VAL A 43 5.85 -31.86 -23.53
N ASP A 44 5.73 -30.89 -22.63
CA ASP A 44 5.31 -31.12 -21.26
C ASP A 44 3.78 -31.02 -21.19
N LEU A 45 3.09 -32.06 -20.69
CA LEU A 45 1.64 -32.03 -20.50
C LEU A 45 1.32 -31.71 -19.04
N LYS A 46 0.93 -30.47 -18.78
CA LYS A 46 0.51 -29.99 -17.46
C LYS A 46 -0.95 -30.35 -17.21
N VAL A 47 -1.21 -31.26 -16.28
CA VAL A 47 -2.55 -31.74 -15.93
C VAL A 47 -2.97 -31.15 -14.59
N ARG A 48 -4.15 -30.51 -14.52
CA ARG A 48 -4.72 -29.86 -13.32
C ARG A 48 -6.15 -30.33 -13.12
N TRP A 49 -6.55 -30.65 -11.89
CA TRP A 49 -7.93 -31.05 -11.60
C TRP A 49 -8.27 -30.85 -10.12
N THR A 50 -9.55 -30.99 -9.79
CA THR A 50 -10.04 -30.96 -8.40
C THR A 50 -10.81 -32.23 -8.05
N THR A 51 -10.91 -32.51 -6.76
CA THR A 51 -11.81 -33.54 -6.23
C THR A 51 -12.66 -32.99 -5.08
N PRO A 52 -13.98 -33.31 -4.99
CA PRO A 52 -14.84 -32.84 -3.90
C PRO A 52 -14.34 -33.26 -2.51
N THR A 53 -13.93 -34.51 -2.37
CA THR A 53 -13.28 -35.09 -1.18
C THR A 53 -11.77 -35.13 -1.35
N PRO A 54 -10.98 -35.12 -0.27
CA PRO A 54 -9.52 -35.23 -0.38
C PRO A 54 -9.09 -36.56 -1.01
N THR A 55 -8.23 -36.52 -2.04
CA THR A 55 -7.74 -37.69 -2.78
C THR A 55 -6.22 -37.66 -3.01
N ARG A 56 -5.65 -38.78 -3.46
CA ARG A 56 -4.32 -38.88 -4.05
C ARG A 56 -4.42 -39.05 -5.54
N GLY A 57 -3.64 -38.24 -6.23
CA GLY A 57 -3.66 -38.08 -7.67
C GLY A 57 -2.55 -38.81 -8.40
N ARG A 58 -2.88 -39.47 -9.50
CA ARG A 58 -1.91 -40.05 -10.44
C ARG A 58 -2.30 -39.77 -11.87
N VAL A 59 -1.31 -39.45 -12.72
CA VAL A 59 -1.50 -39.19 -14.14
C VAL A 59 -0.62 -40.12 -14.96
N ALA A 60 -1.19 -40.72 -16.00
CA ALA A 60 -0.48 -41.63 -16.90
C ALA A 60 -0.83 -41.36 -18.35
N LEU A 61 0.10 -41.60 -19.27
CA LEU A 61 -0.28 -41.86 -20.66
C LEU A 61 -1.12 -43.16 -20.70
N ALA A 62 -2.16 -43.20 -21.54
CA ALA A 62 -3.08 -44.32 -21.59
C ALA A 62 -2.40 -45.65 -21.96
N ASP A 63 -1.26 -45.58 -22.67
CA ASP A 63 -0.39 -46.71 -23.01
C ASP A 63 0.53 -47.19 -21.86
N GLY A 64 0.49 -46.51 -20.71
CA GLY A 64 1.24 -46.86 -19.50
C GLY A 64 2.74 -46.55 -19.55
N ARG A 65 3.27 -45.99 -20.65
CA ARG A 65 4.72 -45.77 -20.81
C ARG A 65 5.29 -44.66 -19.93
N LEU A 66 4.44 -43.74 -19.47
CA LEU A 66 4.81 -42.67 -18.55
C LEU A 66 3.71 -42.52 -17.51
N VAL A 67 4.10 -42.63 -16.24
CA VAL A 67 3.22 -42.50 -15.07
C VAL A 67 3.91 -41.55 -14.10
N VAL A 68 3.17 -40.56 -13.62
CA VAL A 68 3.65 -39.54 -12.70
C VAL A 68 2.62 -39.35 -11.59
N GLU A 69 3.07 -39.42 -10.34
CA GLU A 69 2.26 -39.04 -9.18
C GLU A 69 2.04 -37.53 -9.17
N GLU A 70 1.00 -37.07 -8.49
CA GLU A 70 0.78 -35.64 -8.31
C GLU A 70 1.97 -34.93 -7.64
N ASP A 71 2.10 -33.63 -7.94
CA ASP A 71 3.15 -32.79 -7.38
C ASP A 71 3.00 -32.71 -5.85
N PRO A 72 4.05 -33.02 -5.07
CA PRO A 72 4.00 -32.99 -3.61
C PRO A 72 3.58 -31.64 -3.01
N SER A 73 3.73 -30.54 -3.73
CA SER A 73 3.22 -29.23 -3.30
C SER A 73 1.69 -29.21 -3.10
N CYS A 74 0.93 -30.06 -3.79
CA CYS A 74 -0.51 -30.23 -3.57
C CYS A 74 -0.81 -30.82 -2.18
N LEU A 75 0.10 -31.66 -1.70
CA LEU A 75 -0.07 -32.52 -0.53
C LEU A 75 0.53 -31.93 0.74
N ARG A 76 1.34 -30.87 0.63
CA ARG A 76 1.77 -30.10 1.79
C ARG A 76 0.48 -29.70 2.52
N GLY A 77 0.26 -30.13 3.76
CA GLY A 77 -0.73 -29.53 4.66
C GLY A 77 -2.16 -29.98 4.72
N SER A 78 -2.45 -31.19 4.26
CA SER A 78 -3.62 -31.89 4.79
C SER A 78 -3.38 -32.35 6.24
N THR A 79 -4.44 -32.45 7.04
CA THR A 79 -4.43 -32.83 8.48
C THR A 79 -3.98 -34.27 8.76
N ASN A 80 -3.53 -35.03 7.74
CA ASN A 80 -3.32 -36.48 7.79
C ASN A 80 -1.94 -36.92 7.25
N ALA A 81 -0.83 -36.62 7.95
CA ALA A 81 0.55 -37.12 7.67
C ALA A 81 1.36 -36.45 6.54
N ARG A 82 1.47 -35.12 6.64
CA ARG A 82 2.21 -34.16 5.81
C ARG A 82 3.70 -34.46 5.51
N ASP A 83 4.40 -35.21 6.34
CA ASP A 83 5.88 -35.18 6.38
C ASP A 83 6.58 -36.32 5.61
N ARG A 84 5.81 -37.25 5.02
CA ARG A 84 6.35 -38.41 4.25
C ARG A 84 5.98 -38.42 2.76
N GLY A 85 5.31 -37.38 2.26
CA GLY A 85 4.64 -37.44 0.94
C GLY A 85 3.34 -38.23 0.98
N GLU A 86 2.76 -38.38 2.17
CA GLU A 86 1.62 -39.24 2.44
C GLU A 86 0.39 -38.41 2.87
N GLY A 87 -0.16 -37.59 1.96
CA GLY A 87 -1.33 -36.74 2.24
C GLY A 87 -2.50 -36.98 1.29
N TRP A 88 -3.52 -36.12 1.37
CA TRP A 88 -4.65 -36.07 0.42
C TRP A 88 -4.95 -34.61 0.07
N ALA A 89 -5.29 -34.32 -1.18
CA ALA A 89 -5.58 -32.96 -1.66
C ALA A 89 -6.98 -32.87 -2.27
N ASN A 90 -7.51 -31.65 -2.36
CA ASN A 90 -8.72 -31.33 -3.13
C ASN A 90 -8.43 -30.63 -4.47
N ASN A 91 -7.20 -30.16 -4.64
CA ASN A 91 -6.72 -29.44 -5.82
C ASN A 91 -5.36 -30.03 -6.20
N HIS A 92 -5.24 -30.49 -7.44
CA HIS A 92 -4.17 -31.38 -7.85
C HIS A 92 -3.47 -30.85 -9.09
N ARG A 93 -2.18 -31.15 -9.19
CA ARG A 93 -1.41 -30.95 -10.42
C ARG A 93 -0.40 -32.08 -10.63
N ALA A 94 -0.17 -32.43 -11.88
CA ALA A 94 0.93 -33.28 -12.30
C ALA A 94 1.45 -32.81 -13.66
N THR A 95 2.69 -33.14 -13.99
CA THR A 95 3.28 -32.81 -15.30
C THR A 95 3.92 -34.06 -15.89
N LEU A 96 3.41 -34.50 -17.04
CA LEU A 96 4.07 -35.52 -17.86
C LEU A 96 5.13 -34.80 -18.72
N ALA A 97 6.39 -34.83 -18.28
CA ALA A 97 7.46 -34.11 -18.97
C ALA A 97 7.99 -34.88 -20.18
N GLY A 98 8.38 -34.14 -21.23
CA GLY A 98 9.15 -34.70 -22.34
C GLY A 98 8.40 -35.68 -23.24
N VAL A 99 7.08 -35.56 -23.37
CA VAL A 99 6.24 -36.43 -24.20
C VAL A 99 6.51 -36.16 -25.70
N PRO A 100 6.73 -37.21 -26.53
CA PRO A 100 7.03 -37.04 -27.95
C PRO A 100 5.78 -36.73 -28.79
N GLY A 101 5.99 -36.08 -29.95
CA GLY A 101 4.97 -35.78 -30.95
C GLY A 101 4.18 -34.50 -30.68
N LYS A 102 3.14 -34.24 -31.48
CA LYS A 102 2.21 -33.10 -31.32
C LYS A 102 0.81 -33.51 -30.83
N GLY A 103 0.69 -34.76 -30.34
CA GLY A 103 -0.58 -35.37 -29.95
C GLY A 103 -1.33 -35.99 -31.15
N PRO A 104 -2.56 -36.47 -30.93
CA PRO A 104 -3.30 -36.45 -29.66
C PRO A 104 -2.68 -37.38 -28.60
N TRP A 105 -2.65 -36.92 -27.35
CA TRP A 105 -2.23 -37.73 -26.19
C TRP A 105 -3.45 -38.15 -25.39
N ARG A 106 -3.66 -39.47 -25.24
CA ARG A 106 -4.65 -40.01 -24.30
C ARG A 106 -4.03 -40.09 -22.93
N ILE A 107 -4.64 -39.43 -21.95
CA ILE A 107 -4.14 -39.30 -20.58
C ILE A 107 -5.18 -39.90 -19.65
N ARG A 108 -4.74 -40.79 -18.77
CA ARG A 108 -5.51 -41.39 -17.68
C ARG A 108 -5.19 -40.65 -16.39
N ILE A 109 -6.22 -40.15 -15.72
CA ILE A 109 -6.13 -39.51 -14.40
C ILE A 109 -6.84 -40.42 -13.40
N THR A 110 -6.16 -40.79 -12.32
CA THR A 110 -6.72 -41.59 -11.23
C THR A 110 -6.69 -40.76 -9.96
N ALA A 111 -7.79 -40.76 -9.21
CA ALA A 111 -7.86 -40.17 -7.88
C ALA A 111 -8.37 -41.21 -6.89
N THR A 112 -7.61 -41.48 -5.83
CA THR A 112 -7.96 -42.45 -4.79
C THR A 112 -8.24 -41.71 -3.49
N ASP A 113 -9.23 -42.10 -2.70
CA ASP A 113 -9.51 -41.48 -1.40
C ASP A 113 -8.89 -42.27 -0.22
N PRO A 114 -8.95 -41.77 1.04
CA PRO A 114 -8.40 -42.45 2.20
C PRO A 114 -8.98 -43.84 2.48
N GLN A 115 -10.17 -44.15 1.94
CA GLN A 115 -10.82 -45.44 2.07
C GLN A 115 -10.42 -46.41 0.95
N GLY A 116 -9.53 -46.00 0.05
CA GLY A 116 -9.10 -46.80 -1.10
C GLY A 116 -10.10 -46.84 -2.24
N ARG A 117 -11.17 -46.03 -2.19
CA ARG A 117 -12.09 -45.89 -3.34
C ARG A 117 -11.37 -45.07 -4.39
N ALA A 118 -11.36 -45.55 -5.63
CA ALA A 118 -10.69 -44.88 -6.74
C ALA A 118 -11.71 -44.45 -7.80
N THR A 119 -11.44 -43.32 -8.44
CA THR A 119 -12.12 -42.86 -9.64
C THR A 119 -11.10 -42.64 -10.75
N GLU A 120 -11.52 -42.85 -11.99
CA GLU A 120 -10.68 -42.68 -13.16
C GLU A 120 -11.39 -41.80 -14.20
N ARG A 121 -10.62 -40.91 -14.82
CA ARG A 121 -11.06 -40.13 -15.97
C ARG A 121 -9.99 -40.20 -17.06
N VAL A 122 -10.39 -40.57 -18.27
CA VAL A 122 -9.52 -40.51 -19.45
C VAL A 122 -9.88 -39.28 -20.27
N ALA A 123 -8.88 -38.48 -20.62
CA ALA A 123 -9.03 -37.29 -21.45
C ALA A 123 -8.00 -37.32 -22.58
N THR A 124 -8.32 -36.63 -23.68
CA THR A 124 -7.40 -36.49 -24.82
C THR A 124 -6.96 -35.04 -24.90
N ALA A 125 -5.67 -34.81 -25.04
CA ALA A 125 -5.10 -33.50 -25.27
C ALA A 125 -4.47 -33.43 -26.66
N THR A 126 -4.61 -32.28 -27.30
CA THR A 126 -4.00 -31.95 -28.59
C THR A 126 -3.26 -30.64 -28.45
N MET A 127 -2.12 -30.51 -29.12
CA MET A 127 -1.45 -29.23 -29.27
C MET A 127 -1.94 -28.60 -30.56
N GLU A 128 -2.84 -27.63 -30.46
CA GLU A 128 -3.19 -26.80 -31.61
C GLU A 128 -2.05 -25.83 -31.89
N PRO A 129 -1.56 -25.72 -33.14
CA PRO A 129 -0.63 -24.66 -33.50
C PRO A 129 -1.31 -23.30 -33.23
N PRO A 130 -0.61 -22.28 -32.72
CA PRO A 130 -1.15 -20.93 -32.71
C PRO A 130 -1.45 -20.52 -34.16
N ALA A 131 -2.74 -20.54 -34.52
CA ALA A 131 -3.20 -20.44 -35.90
C ALA A 131 -3.19 -19.01 -36.46
N GLN A 132 -2.72 -18.02 -35.69
CA GLN A 132 -2.93 -16.61 -36.00
C GLN A 132 -1.62 -15.87 -36.26
N LYS A 133 -1.62 -15.10 -37.36
CA LYS A 133 -0.63 -14.07 -37.65
C LYS A 133 -0.92 -12.92 -36.69
N GLY A 134 -0.04 -12.67 -35.71
CA GLY A 134 -0.18 -11.55 -34.77
C GLY A 134 -0.22 -10.19 -35.47
N GLU A 135 -0.61 -9.16 -34.73
CA GLU A 135 -0.64 -7.79 -35.24
C GLU A 135 0.79 -7.25 -35.48
N GLU A 136 0.92 -6.33 -36.43
CA GLU A 136 2.10 -5.46 -36.53
C GLU A 136 1.82 -4.17 -35.77
N GLY A 137 2.75 -3.74 -34.93
CA GLY A 137 2.56 -2.50 -34.18
C GLY A 137 3.83 -1.97 -33.53
N LYS A 138 3.67 -0.85 -32.83
CA LYS A 138 4.77 -0.04 -32.29
C LYS A 138 4.49 0.41 -30.86
N ILE A 139 5.53 0.47 -30.05
CA ILE A 139 5.50 0.95 -28.67
C ILE A 139 6.65 1.96 -28.50
N ALA A 140 6.34 3.20 -28.15
CA ALA A 140 7.37 4.20 -27.83
C ALA A 140 7.90 3.96 -26.41
N LEU A 141 9.16 3.56 -26.28
CA LEU A 141 9.79 3.27 -24.99
C LEU A 141 10.73 4.41 -24.60
N ARG A 142 10.64 4.82 -23.34
CA ARG A 142 11.64 5.66 -22.69
C ARG A 142 12.69 4.79 -22.01
N ILE A 143 13.96 5.16 -22.09
CA ILE A 143 15.05 4.51 -21.38
C ILE A 143 15.40 5.34 -20.15
N LEU A 144 14.87 4.95 -18.99
CA LEU A 144 15.08 5.70 -17.75
C LEU A 144 16.48 5.42 -17.18
N GLY A 145 17.14 6.48 -16.68
CA GLY A 145 18.54 6.45 -16.26
C GLY A 145 19.55 6.65 -17.39
N TYR A 146 19.10 6.91 -18.62
CA TYR A 146 19.97 7.15 -19.76
C TYR A 146 20.72 8.50 -19.65
N GLY A 147 22.03 8.45 -19.94
CA GLY A 147 22.87 9.59 -20.30
C GLY A 147 23.65 9.27 -21.58
N PRO A 148 24.13 10.27 -22.36
CA PRO A 148 24.88 10.05 -23.60
C PRO A 148 26.08 9.09 -23.46
N GLU A 149 26.73 9.08 -22.29
CA GLU A 149 27.85 8.21 -21.92
C GLU A 149 27.47 6.73 -21.73
N ARG A 150 26.17 6.42 -21.68
CA ARG A 150 25.62 5.06 -21.55
C ARG A 150 25.07 4.51 -22.87
N ARG A 151 25.34 5.18 -23.99
CA ARG A 151 24.98 4.67 -25.33
C ARG A 151 25.58 3.27 -25.53
N GLY A 152 24.74 2.33 -25.97
CA GLY A 152 25.10 0.94 -26.18
C GLY A 152 24.98 0.04 -24.94
N GLU A 153 24.80 0.61 -23.74
CA GLU A 153 24.51 -0.17 -22.54
C GLU A 153 23.16 -0.88 -22.67
N VAL A 154 23.09 -2.15 -22.28
CA VAL A 154 21.86 -2.95 -22.40
C VAL A 154 20.85 -2.54 -21.33
N ALA A 155 19.72 -2.00 -21.77
CA ALA A 155 18.53 -1.81 -20.93
C ALA A 155 17.68 -3.09 -20.96
N ALA A 156 17.13 -3.48 -19.81
CA ALA A 156 16.29 -4.66 -19.70
C ALA A 156 15.11 -4.46 -18.74
N THR A 157 13.88 -4.63 -19.23
CA THR A 157 12.66 -4.50 -18.42
C THR A 157 11.51 -5.30 -19.04
N GLY A 158 10.58 -5.72 -18.20
CA GLY A 158 9.35 -6.39 -18.59
C GLY A 158 8.42 -5.48 -19.38
N ILE A 159 8.03 -5.90 -20.58
CA ILE A 159 7.06 -5.20 -21.41
C ILE A 159 5.83 -6.10 -21.60
N PRO A 160 4.64 -5.67 -21.13
CA PRO A 160 3.42 -6.41 -21.37
C PRO A 160 2.88 -6.20 -22.79
N PHE A 161 2.06 -7.14 -23.25
CA PHE A 161 1.33 -7.09 -24.52
C PHE A 161 -0.17 -7.36 -24.30
N PRO A 162 -1.05 -6.62 -24.99
CA PRO A 162 -2.48 -6.93 -25.01
C PRO A 162 -2.73 -8.33 -25.60
N LYS A 163 -3.85 -8.94 -25.20
CA LYS A 163 -4.29 -10.22 -25.75
C LYS A 163 -4.40 -10.17 -27.27
N GLY A 164 -3.86 -11.16 -27.96
CA GLY A 164 -3.84 -11.26 -29.43
C GLY A 164 -2.76 -10.44 -30.15
N ALA A 165 -2.04 -9.54 -29.47
CA ALA A 165 -1.10 -8.62 -30.14
C ALA A 165 0.15 -9.32 -30.68
N LEU A 166 0.74 -10.24 -29.91
CA LEU A 166 2.01 -10.91 -30.25
C LEU A 166 1.93 -12.39 -29.91
N PHE A 167 2.33 -13.28 -30.82
CA PHE A 167 2.36 -14.73 -30.59
C PHE A 167 3.79 -15.31 -30.59
N ASP A 168 4.69 -14.67 -31.33
CA ASP A 168 6.05 -15.12 -31.60
C ASP A 168 7.06 -14.05 -31.19
N ALA A 169 7.85 -14.36 -30.16
CA ALA A 169 8.87 -13.45 -29.63
C ALA A 169 10.05 -13.21 -30.59
N SER A 170 10.23 -14.05 -31.62
CA SER A 170 11.26 -13.86 -32.65
C SER A 170 10.94 -12.72 -33.63
N ARG A 171 9.73 -12.15 -33.55
CA ARG A 171 9.26 -11.07 -34.42
C ARG A 171 9.29 -9.72 -33.71
N LEU A 172 10.43 -9.41 -33.09
CA LEU A 172 10.67 -8.17 -32.37
C LEU A 172 11.96 -7.50 -32.84
N ARG A 173 11.90 -6.18 -33.03
CA ARG A 173 13.08 -5.33 -33.19
C ARG A 173 12.80 -3.96 -32.61
N ALA A 174 13.83 -3.17 -32.39
CA ALA A 174 13.70 -1.79 -31.97
C ALA A 174 14.18 -0.84 -33.08
N ARG A 175 13.73 0.42 -33.03
CA ARG A 175 14.13 1.49 -33.94
C ARG A 175 14.53 2.72 -33.13
N ALA A 176 15.75 3.18 -33.35
CA ALA A 176 16.27 4.41 -32.78
C ALA A 176 15.63 5.65 -33.46
N GLN A 177 15.73 6.82 -32.82
CA GLN A 177 15.20 8.08 -33.36
C GLN A 177 15.84 8.48 -34.70
N ASP A 178 17.07 8.03 -34.97
CA ASP A 178 17.78 8.24 -36.24
C ASP A 178 17.38 7.24 -37.35
N GLY A 179 16.41 6.35 -37.09
CA GLY A 179 15.90 5.35 -38.02
C GLY A 179 16.65 4.02 -38.01
N ARG A 180 17.80 3.93 -37.33
CA ARG A 180 18.60 2.70 -37.24
C ARG A 180 17.86 1.59 -36.51
N LEU A 181 17.96 0.37 -37.02
CA LEU A 181 17.40 -0.83 -36.38
C LEU A 181 18.30 -1.30 -35.23
N VAL A 182 17.67 -1.73 -34.15
CA VAL A 182 18.31 -2.16 -32.90
C VAL A 182 17.82 -3.58 -32.58
N PRO A 183 18.73 -4.53 -32.26
CA PRO A 183 18.35 -5.89 -31.89
C PRO A 183 17.58 -5.90 -30.55
N VAL A 184 16.64 -6.84 -30.41
CA VAL A 184 15.88 -7.07 -29.17
C VAL A 184 15.98 -8.54 -28.82
N GLN A 185 16.46 -8.85 -27.61
CA GLN A 185 16.28 -10.17 -27.01
C GLN A 185 14.99 -10.15 -26.18
N ALA A 186 14.13 -11.13 -26.38
CA ALA A 186 12.85 -11.26 -25.69
C ALA A 186 12.72 -12.63 -25.03
N ASP A 187 12.73 -12.66 -23.70
CA ASP A 187 12.39 -13.86 -22.93
C ASP A 187 10.87 -13.85 -22.64
N VAL A 188 10.13 -14.89 -23.03
CA VAL A 188 8.68 -14.98 -22.73
C VAL A 188 8.48 -15.46 -21.29
N TRP A 189 7.84 -14.63 -20.46
CA TRP A 189 7.55 -14.95 -19.06
C TRP A 189 6.11 -15.38 -18.82
N SER A 190 5.17 -14.86 -19.62
CA SER A 190 3.74 -15.16 -19.47
C SER A 190 3.01 -15.12 -20.81
N ARG A 191 1.96 -15.94 -20.92
CA ARG A 191 1.05 -16.00 -22.07
C ARG A 191 -0.39 -15.87 -21.60
N TRP A 192 -1.24 -15.28 -22.44
CA TRP A 192 -2.66 -15.20 -22.21
C TRP A 192 -3.29 -16.60 -22.28
N PRO A 193 -4.06 -16.99 -21.25
CA PRO A 193 -4.88 -18.20 -21.34
C PRO A 193 -5.89 -18.10 -22.48
N GLY A 194 -6.15 -19.23 -23.13
CA GLY A 194 -7.08 -19.34 -24.26
C GLY A 194 -6.37 -19.25 -25.61
N ASP A 195 -5.94 -18.07 -26.04
CA ASP A 195 -5.34 -17.89 -27.38
C ASP A 195 -3.83 -18.18 -27.42
N GLY A 196 -3.14 -18.22 -26.27
CA GLY A 196 -1.71 -18.48 -26.20
C GLY A 196 -0.83 -17.33 -26.67
N SER A 197 -1.40 -16.15 -26.93
CA SER A 197 -0.64 -14.93 -27.22
C SER A 197 0.27 -14.56 -26.06
N ILE A 198 1.41 -13.94 -26.36
CA ILE A 198 2.38 -13.47 -25.39
C ILE A 198 1.75 -12.35 -24.57
N LYS A 199 1.74 -12.51 -23.25
CA LYS A 199 1.27 -11.50 -22.31
C LYS A 199 2.40 -10.62 -21.80
N TRP A 200 3.57 -11.22 -21.57
CA TRP A 200 4.71 -10.52 -21.00
C TRP A 200 6.03 -11.07 -21.53
N ILE A 201 6.90 -10.16 -21.95
CA ILE A 201 8.30 -10.46 -22.25
C ILE A 201 9.22 -9.68 -21.32
N LEU A 202 10.39 -10.21 -21.05
CA LEU A 202 11.53 -9.40 -20.66
C LEU A 202 12.25 -8.96 -21.94
N ALA A 203 12.18 -7.67 -22.27
CA ALA A 203 12.87 -7.11 -23.42
C ALA A 203 14.25 -6.59 -23.00
N ALA A 204 15.30 -6.98 -23.72
CA ALA A 204 16.65 -6.45 -23.56
C ALA A 204 17.17 -5.90 -24.89
N LEU A 205 17.69 -4.66 -24.87
CA LEU A 205 18.25 -3.99 -26.06
C LEU A 205 19.39 -3.04 -25.69
N PRO A 206 20.41 -2.85 -26.54
CA PRO A 206 21.43 -1.82 -26.35
C PRO A 206 20.81 -0.43 -26.56
N ALA A 207 20.98 0.48 -25.59
CA ALA A 207 20.36 1.80 -25.60
C ALA A 207 20.92 2.70 -26.73
N PRO A 208 20.12 3.09 -27.74
CA PRO A 208 20.60 3.96 -28.82
C PRO A 208 20.54 5.46 -28.44
N GLY A 209 19.71 5.79 -27.44
CA GLY A 209 19.32 7.13 -27.03
C GLY A 209 18.35 7.06 -25.83
N PRO A 210 17.81 8.21 -25.39
CA PRO A 210 16.85 8.26 -24.27
C PRO A 210 15.48 7.66 -24.62
N GLU A 211 15.19 7.47 -25.91
CA GLU A 211 13.96 6.88 -26.41
C GLU A 211 14.24 5.90 -27.55
N VAL A 212 13.37 4.91 -27.68
CA VAL A 212 13.44 3.89 -28.73
C VAL A 212 12.03 3.38 -29.03
N THR A 213 11.73 3.04 -30.28
CA THR A 213 10.44 2.42 -30.63
C THR A 213 10.61 0.90 -30.72
N LEU A 214 9.88 0.14 -29.92
CA LEU A 214 9.79 -1.32 -30.07
C LEU A 214 8.75 -1.65 -31.16
N GLU A 215 9.16 -2.34 -32.21
CA GLU A 215 8.31 -2.83 -33.30
C GLU A 215 8.06 -4.33 -33.12
N TYR A 216 6.79 -4.74 -33.08
CA TYR A 216 6.38 -6.13 -32.97
C TYR A 216 5.65 -6.60 -34.23
N GLY A 217 5.71 -7.89 -34.51
CA GLY A 217 5.30 -8.45 -35.80
C GLY A 217 6.31 -8.19 -36.92
N ALA A 218 7.42 -7.50 -36.67
CA ALA A 218 8.46 -7.21 -37.64
C ALA A 218 9.59 -8.27 -37.62
N PRO A 219 10.33 -8.48 -38.72
CA PRO A 219 11.50 -9.36 -38.71
C PRO A 219 12.57 -8.86 -37.72
N ALA A 220 13.07 -9.75 -36.86
CA ALA A 220 14.17 -9.43 -35.95
C ALA A 220 15.46 -9.05 -36.68
N VAL A 221 16.35 -8.36 -35.97
CA VAL A 221 17.70 -8.01 -36.43
C VAL A 221 18.70 -8.64 -35.48
N ALA A 222 19.77 -9.23 -36.04
CA ALA A 222 20.82 -9.84 -35.24
C ALA A 222 21.67 -8.77 -34.52
N PRO A 223 22.14 -9.05 -33.30
CA PRO A 223 23.09 -8.17 -32.61
C PRO A 223 24.46 -8.17 -33.31
N GLU A 224 25.05 -6.99 -33.48
CA GLU A 224 26.41 -6.82 -34.03
C GLU A 224 27.48 -7.40 -33.10
N THR A 225 27.33 -7.19 -31.79
CA THR A 225 28.25 -7.63 -30.74
C THR A 225 27.50 -8.45 -29.68
N PRO A 226 27.22 -9.75 -29.95
CA PRO A 226 26.50 -10.58 -29.00
C PRO A 226 27.36 -11.03 -27.81
N LEU A 227 26.68 -11.25 -26.69
CA LEU A 227 27.17 -12.05 -25.56
C LEU A 227 27.34 -13.50 -26.01
N ARG A 228 28.53 -14.06 -25.80
CA ARG A 228 28.83 -15.47 -26.06
C ARG A 228 28.79 -16.25 -24.75
N VAL A 229 28.02 -17.34 -24.75
CA VAL A 229 27.96 -18.31 -23.65
C VAL A 229 28.54 -19.62 -24.18
N SER A 230 29.52 -20.18 -23.46
CA SER A 230 30.10 -21.48 -23.81
C SER A 230 30.15 -22.38 -22.58
N GLU A 231 29.84 -23.65 -22.78
CA GLU A 231 29.76 -24.64 -21.71
C GLU A 231 30.75 -25.77 -21.95
N SER A 232 31.43 -26.16 -20.89
CA SER A 232 32.27 -27.35 -20.82
C SER A 232 31.87 -28.16 -19.58
N PRO A 233 32.32 -29.42 -19.44
CA PRO A 233 32.09 -30.19 -18.22
C PRO A 233 32.62 -29.49 -16.95
N ASP A 234 33.66 -28.66 -17.07
CA ASP A 234 34.34 -28.03 -15.93
C ASP A 234 33.87 -26.62 -15.61
N ALA A 235 33.39 -25.87 -16.60
CA ALA A 235 33.04 -24.45 -16.43
C ALA A 235 32.02 -23.94 -17.46
N ILE A 236 31.34 -22.86 -17.09
CA ILE A 236 30.53 -22.01 -17.98
C ILE A 236 31.30 -20.70 -18.19
N THR A 237 31.51 -20.30 -19.44
CA THR A 237 32.20 -19.04 -19.77
C THR A 237 31.22 -18.05 -20.42
N LEU A 238 31.17 -16.85 -19.85
CA LEU A 238 30.41 -15.70 -20.34
C LEU A 238 31.38 -14.67 -20.92
N ASP A 239 31.27 -14.34 -22.20
CA ASP A 239 32.07 -13.32 -22.88
C ASP A 239 31.17 -12.23 -23.44
N THR A 240 31.17 -11.07 -22.79
CA THR A 240 30.35 -9.90 -23.15
C THR A 240 30.94 -9.12 -24.33
N GLY A 241 32.17 -9.42 -24.75
CA GLY A 241 32.99 -8.58 -25.63
C GLY A 241 33.75 -7.46 -24.90
N GLY A 242 33.26 -7.01 -23.74
CA GLY A 242 33.95 -6.05 -22.85
C GLY A 242 34.64 -6.71 -21.65
N ALA A 243 34.19 -7.89 -21.25
CA ALA A 243 34.65 -8.67 -20.12
C ALA A 243 34.38 -10.16 -20.33
N ARG A 244 35.20 -11.03 -19.74
CA ARG A 244 35.01 -12.48 -19.73
C ARG A 244 34.95 -13.01 -18.31
N LEU A 245 34.01 -13.89 -18.01
CA LEU A 245 33.87 -14.58 -16.73
C LEU A 245 33.86 -16.08 -16.95
N VAL A 246 34.70 -16.80 -16.20
CA VAL A 246 34.73 -18.25 -16.13
C VAL A 246 34.13 -18.69 -14.79
N VAL A 247 32.94 -19.31 -14.85
CA VAL A 247 32.20 -19.85 -13.71
C VAL A 247 32.53 -21.33 -13.57
N PRO A 248 33.20 -21.76 -12.49
CA PRO A 248 33.52 -23.16 -12.28
C PRO A 248 32.25 -23.98 -11.97
N ARG A 249 32.19 -25.23 -12.45
CA ARG A 249 31.11 -26.20 -12.14
C ARG A 249 31.42 -27.08 -10.93
N ARG A 250 32.68 -27.12 -10.50
CA ARG A 250 33.19 -27.92 -9.38
C ARG A 250 34.43 -27.26 -8.77
N GLU A 251 34.81 -27.72 -7.58
CA GLU A 251 36.03 -27.27 -6.90
C GLU A 251 37.30 -27.61 -7.69
N GLY A 252 38.37 -26.86 -7.46
CA GLY A 252 39.68 -27.05 -8.11
C GLY A 252 39.79 -26.46 -9.53
N VAL A 253 38.68 -26.05 -10.15
CA VAL A 253 38.69 -25.37 -11.46
C VAL A 253 39.00 -23.89 -11.29
N ALA A 254 39.97 -23.38 -12.03
CA ALA A 254 40.40 -21.98 -11.97
C ALA A 254 39.39 -21.02 -12.64
N GLY A 255 38.37 -20.59 -11.88
CA GLY A 255 37.42 -19.56 -12.30
C GLY A 255 37.92 -18.13 -12.09
N GLY A 256 37.34 -17.15 -12.78
CA GLY A 256 37.69 -15.74 -12.56
C GLY A 256 37.08 -14.75 -13.54
N PHE A 257 37.38 -13.48 -13.30
CA PHE A 257 36.98 -12.34 -14.12
C PHE A 257 38.18 -11.83 -14.91
N PHE A 258 37.99 -11.58 -16.20
CA PHE A 258 39.05 -11.30 -17.15
C PHE A 258 38.72 -10.10 -18.04
N ARG A 259 39.76 -9.34 -18.40
CA ARG A 259 39.75 -8.36 -19.49
C ARG A 259 40.67 -8.88 -20.60
N GLY A 260 40.09 -9.31 -21.71
CA GLY A 260 40.84 -10.12 -22.68
C GLY A 260 41.33 -11.42 -22.04
N GLN A 261 42.64 -11.66 -22.07
CA GLN A 261 43.26 -12.83 -21.41
C GLN A 261 43.74 -12.54 -19.99
N GLU A 262 43.79 -11.27 -19.57
CA GLU A 262 44.32 -10.87 -18.27
C GLU A 262 43.27 -11.11 -17.17
N ARG A 263 43.65 -11.83 -16.11
CA ARG A 263 42.78 -12.05 -14.94
C ARG A 263 42.80 -10.83 -14.03
N ARG A 264 41.62 -10.23 -13.81
CA ARG A 264 41.43 -9.01 -13.01
C ARG A 264 40.88 -9.30 -11.61
N ALA A 265 40.21 -10.44 -11.42
CA ALA A 265 39.83 -10.99 -10.11
C ALA A 265 39.63 -12.51 -10.17
N GLY A 266 39.79 -13.19 -9.04
CA GLY A 266 39.38 -14.59 -8.90
C GLY A 266 37.86 -14.76 -8.79
N PHE A 267 37.36 -15.97 -9.08
CA PHE A 267 35.96 -16.31 -8.80
C PHE A 267 35.76 -16.35 -7.28
N PRO A 268 34.70 -15.73 -6.72
CA PRO A 268 34.55 -15.61 -5.29
C PRO A 268 34.23 -16.96 -4.64
N VAL A 269 34.77 -17.17 -3.45
CA VAL A 269 34.42 -18.29 -2.57
C VAL A 269 33.58 -17.73 -1.42
N SER A 270 32.37 -18.28 -1.26
CA SER A 270 31.51 -17.96 -0.11
C SER A 270 32.02 -18.71 1.12
N VAL A 271 32.16 -18.03 2.26
CA VAL A 271 32.65 -18.63 3.51
C VAL A 271 31.73 -18.21 4.65
N LEU A 272 31.20 -19.19 5.38
CA LEU A 272 30.42 -18.98 6.60
C LEU A 272 31.27 -19.32 7.82
N VAL A 273 31.20 -18.51 8.87
CA VAL A 273 31.82 -18.81 10.17
C VAL A 273 30.71 -19.11 11.15
N ASP A 274 30.64 -20.35 11.63
CA ASP A 274 29.57 -20.78 12.54
C ASP A 274 29.68 -20.14 13.93
N ALA A 275 28.77 -20.48 14.85
CA ALA A 275 28.76 -19.91 16.19
C ALA A 275 30.01 -20.28 17.00
N GLU A 276 30.58 -21.45 16.74
CA GLU A 276 31.77 -22.01 17.39
C GLU A 276 33.08 -21.44 16.82
N GLY A 277 33.04 -20.80 15.66
CA GLY A 277 34.19 -20.16 15.00
C GLY A 277 34.82 -21.00 13.89
N HIS A 278 34.21 -22.14 13.51
CA HIS A 278 34.69 -22.94 12.38
C HIS A 278 34.38 -22.24 11.06
N ARG A 279 35.38 -22.22 10.17
CA ARG A 279 35.22 -21.70 8.79
C ARG A 279 34.69 -22.80 7.89
N LEU A 280 33.45 -22.64 7.43
CA LEU A 280 32.78 -23.52 6.47
C LEU A 280 32.93 -22.93 5.06
N GLN A 281 33.67 -23.61 4.21
CA GLN A 281 33.91 -23.17 2.84
C GLN A 281 32.73 -23.56 1.94
N GLY A 282 32.32 -22.64 1.08
CA GLY A 282 31.30 -22.84 0.08
C GLY A 282 31.81 -23.74 -1.05
N ARG A 283 31.12 -24.86 -1.26
CA ARG A 283 31.35 -25.79 -2.36
C ARG A 283 30.27 -25.65 -3.42
N ILE A 284 30.68 -25.67 -4.69
CA ILE A 284 29.75 -25.62 -5.83
C ILE A 284 29.18 -27.02 -6.04
N LEU A 285 27.86 -27.14 -6.00
CA LEU A 285 27.13 -28.38 -6.27
C LEU A 285 26.71 -28.44 -7.74
N ARG A 286 26.28 -27.31 -8.30
CA ARG A 286 25.81 -27.20 -9.69
C ARG A 286 26.01 -25.78 -10.21
N ALA A 287 26.30 -25.65 -11.49
CA ALA A 287 26.15 -24.40 -12.22
C ALA A 287 25.38 -24.65 -13.54
N GLU A 288 24.52 -23.73 -13.94
CA GLU A 288 23.73 -23.83 -15.16
C GLU A 288 23.36 -22.46 -15.73
N VAL A 289 23.09 -22.43 -17.04
CA VAL A 289 22.56 -21.26 -17.73
C VAL A 289 21.03 -21.24 -17.55
N GLU A 290 20.51 -20.26 -16.79
CA GLU A 290 19.06 -20.11 -16.56
C GLU A 290 18.36 -19.48 -17.79
N ASN A 291 19.05 -18.58 -18.50
CA ASN A 291 18.57 -17.98 -19.76
C ASN A 291 19.75 -17.48 -20.63
N GLY A 292 19.48 -17.30 -21.94
CA GLY A 292 20.42 -16.77 -22.93
C GLY A 292 20.85 -17.77 -24.00
N PRO A 293 19.96 -18.13 -24.96
CA PRO A 293 20.42 -18.84 -26.15
C PRO A 293 21.36 -17.96 -26.97
N ALA A 294 22.43 -18.53 -27.50
CA ALA A 294 23.38 -17.80 -28.33
C ALA A 294 22.83 -17.56 -29.75
N PRO A 295 23.05 -16.37 -30.35
CA PRO A 295 23.68 -15.17 -29.80
C PRO A 295 22.73 -14.34 -28.90
N ALA A 296 23.17 -14.02 -27.67
CA ALA A 296 22.37 -13.31 -26.67
C ALA A 296 22.79 -11.84 -26.51
N LEU A 297 21.91 -10.98 -26.01
CA LEU A 297 22.22 -9.67 -25.44
C LEU A 297 22.35 -9.71 -23.91
N ARG A 298 21.70 -10.69 -23.26
CA ARG A 298 21.70 -10.92 -21.82
C ARG A 298 21.65 -12.41 -21.52
N ALA A 299 22.43 -12.87 -20.54
CA ALA A 299 22.37 -14.22 -20.00
C ALA A 299 22.52 -14.23 -18.48
N VAL A 300 21.97 -15.26 -17.84
CA VAL A 300 22.06 -15.50 -16.40
C VAL A 300 22.59 -16.91 -16.16
N VAL A 301 23.60 -17.00 -15.30
CA VAL A 301 24.11 -18.27 -14.79
C VAL A 301 23.73 -18.40 -13.32
N ARG A 302 23.10 -19.51 -12.97
CA ARG A 302 22.85 -19.91 -11.58
C ARG A 302 23.93 -20.87 -11.12
N VAL A 303 24.42 -20.66 -9.91
CA VAL A 303 25.34 -21.56 -9.21
C VAL A 303 24.72 -21.90 -7.86
N ASP A 304 24.41 -23.16 -7.63
CA ASP A 304 23.96 -23.64 -6.32
C ASP A 304 25.15 -24.28 -5.59
N GLY A 305 25.26 -23.97 -4.31
CA GLY A 305 26.31 -24.47 -3.45
C GLY A 305 25.87 -24.61 -2.00
N GLU A 306 26.77 -25.10 -1.17
CA GLU A 306 26.57 -25.19 0.28
C GLU A 306 27.86 -24.94 1.03
N HIS A 307 27.77 -24.38 2.24
CA HIS A 307 28.89 -24.25 3.16
C HIS A 307 29.03 -25.52 3.98
N ALA A 308 30.21 -26.14 3.99
CA ALA A 308 30.47 -27.34 4.77
C ALA A 308 31.89 -27.34 5.34
N ALA A 309 32.09 -28.03 6.47
CA ALA A 309 33.42 -28.30 7.01
C ALA A 309 34.17 -29.31 6.13
N GLN A 310 35.47 -29.12 5.92
CA GLN A 310 36.27 -30.09 5.16
C GLN A 310 36.39 -31.40 5.94
N GLY A 311 36.01 -32.52 5.29
CA GLY A 311 36.27 -33.87 5.79
C GLY A 311 35.48 -34.31 7.03
N GLN A 312 34.50 -33.54 7.50
CA GLN A 312 33.70 -33.85 8.69
C GLN A 312 32.20 -33.92 8.38
N ALA A 313 31.49 -34.82 9.09
CA ALA A 313 30.04 -34.76 9.16
C ALA A 313 29.65 -33.58 10.06
N GLY A 314 28.94 -32.60 9.51
CA GLY A 314 28.60 -31.38 10.20
C GLY A 314 27.47 -30.61 9.51
N PRO A 315 27.03 -29.49 10.11
CA PRO A 315 25.98 -28.65 9.55
C PRO A 315 26.35 -28.13 8.15
N ARG A 316 25.33 -27.98 7.30
CA ARG A 316 25.48 -27.47 5.94
C ARG A 316 24.52 -26.32 5.71
N TYR A 317 24.98 -25.28 5.02
CA TYR A 317 24.17 -24.08 4.76
C TYR A 317 24.13 -23.76 3.27
N PRO A 318 22.97 -23.77 2.62
CA PRO A 318 22.86 -23.54 1.18
C PRO A 318 23.16 -22.09 0.80
N PHE A 319 23.72 -21.91 -0.39
CA PHE A 319 23.79 -20.62 -1.05
C PHE A 319 23.53 -20.74 -2.55
N THR A 320 23.03 -19.67 -3.14
CA THR A 320 22.88 -19.55 -4.59
C THR A 320 23.59 -18.27 -5.08
N LEU A 321 24.36 -18.38 -6.16
CA LEU A 321 24.80 -17.24 -6.95
C LEU A 321 23.95 -17.14 -8.21
N ARG A 322 23.42 -15.95 -8.53
CA ARG A 322 22.91 -15.64 -9.87
C ARG A 322 23.75 -14.54 -10.49
N ILE A 323 24.33 -14.83 -11.65
CA ILE A 323 25.31 -13.98 -12.31
C ILE A 323 24.70 -13.48 -13.61
N HIS A 324 24.46 -12.18 -13.72
CA HIS A 324 23.89 -11.56 -14.90
C HIS A 324 24.99 -10.92 -15.75
N ALA A 325 25.01 -11.27 -17.03
CA ALA A 325 25.91 -10.72 -18.04
C ALA A 325 25.11 -10.04 -19.15
N CYS A 326 25.61 -8.90 -19.64
CA CYS A 326 25.04 -8.17 -20.76
C CYS A 326 26.10 -7.94 -21.84
N ALA A 327 25.70 -8.00 -23.10
CA ALA A 327 26.56 -7.68 -24.24
C ALA A 327 27.18 -6.27 -24.10
N GLY A 328 28.46 -6.14 -24.46
CA GLY A 328 29.24 -4.91 -24.38
C GLY A 328 29.65 -4.47 -22.96
N ALA A 329 29.10 -5.07 -21.90
CA ALA A 329 29.37 -4.64 -20.52
C ALA A 329 30.79 -4.98 -20.06
N SER A 330 31.41 -4.09 -19.29
CA SER A 330 32.72 -4.30 -18.64
C SER A 330 32.63 -5.03 -17.29
N GLY A 331 31.44 -5.45 -16.88
CA GLY A 331 31.25 -6.09 -15.58
C GLY A 331 30.01 -6.98 -15.51
N PHE A 332 29.86 -7.63 -14.36
CA PHE A 332 28.82 -8.62 -14.09
C PHE A 332 28.09 -8.27 -12.79
N ARG A 333 26.76 -8.38 -12.79
CA ARG A 333 25.97 -8.32 -11.55
C ARG A 333 25.93 -9.71 -10.93
N VAL A 334 26.22 -9.82 -9.64
CA VAL A 334 26.26 -11.09 -8.91
C VAL A 334 25.32 -11.00 -7.72
N PHE A 335 24.30 -11.83 -7.67
CA PHE A 335 23.39 -11.98 -6.56
C PHE A 335 23.82 -13.18 -5.72
N HIS A 336 24.23 -12.95 -4.47
CA HIS A 336 24.48 -14.02 -3.50
C HIS A 336 23.28 -14.14 -2.58
N THR A 337 22.65 -15.31 -2.56
CA THR A 337 21.55 -15.63 -1.63
C THR A 337 22.02 -16.68 -0.63
N PHE A 338 21.84 -16.38 0.65
CA PHE A 338 21.94 -17.33 1.76
C PHE A 338 20.54 -17.73 2.23
N GLU A 339 20.31 -18.99 2.55
CA GLU A 339 19.08 -19.46 3.19
C GLU A 339 19.40 -20.26 4.47
N ASN A 340 18.68 -20.00 5.55
CA ASN A 340 18.76 -20.74 6.80
C ASN A 340 17.82 -21.96 6.76
N ASP A 341 18.34 -23.11 6.32
CA ASP A 341 17.63 -24.39 6.27
C ASP A 341 17.82 -25.26 7.53
N HIS A 342 18.48 -24.73 8.57
CA HIS A 342 18.64 -25.39 9.86
C HIS A 342 17.35 -25.40 10.68
N VAL A 343 16.43 -26.28 10.31
CA VAL A 343 15.11 -26.41 10.92
C VAL A 343 15.11 -27.15 12.27
N ALA A 344 16.23 -27.76 12.68
CA ALA A 344 16.35 -28.42 13.97
C ALA A 344 16.32 -27.44 15.16
N GLN A 345 16.60 -26.16 14.91
CA GLN A 345 16.60 -25.10 15.90
C GLN A 345 15.67 -23.97 15.45
N GLU A 346 15.08 -23.25 16.40
CA GLU A 346 14.24 -22.10 16.05
C GLU A 346 15.08 -20.92 15.58
N MET A 347 16.20 -20.68 16.25
CA MET A 347 17.13 -19.59 16.01
C MET A 347 18.51 -20.16 15.75
N THR A 348 19.15 -19.72 14.68
CA THR A 348 20.50 -20.15 14.28
C THR A 348 21.45 -18.98 14.42
N ALA A 349 22.53 -19.18 15.17
CA ALA A 349 23.57 -18.18 15.34
C ALA A 349 24.79 -18.48 14.44
N PHE A 350 25.41 -17.43 13.92
CA PHE A 350 26.71 -17.53 13.25
C PHE A 350 27.50 -16.22 13.40
N GLN A 351 28.82 -16.29 13.21
CA GLN A 351 29.70 -15.14 13.40
C GLN A 351 29.86 -14.32 12.12
N ALA A 352 29.94 -14.95 10.95
CA ALA A 352 30.14 -14.23 9.70
C ALA A 352 29.67 -14.96 8.43
N LEU A 353 29.40 -14.20 7.38
CA LEU A 353 29.26 -14.62 5.99
C LEU A 353 30.10 -13.69 5.10
N GLU A 354 31.10 -14.26 4.43
CA GLU A 354 32.10 -13.54 3.63
C GLU A 354 32.10 -14.05 2.18
N LEU A 355 32.28 -13.13 1.23
CA LEU A 355 32.71 -13.45 -0.13
C LEU A 355 34.19 -13.12 -0.28
N ARG A 356 35.01 -14.15 -0.51
CA ARG A 356 36.46 -14.03 -0.64
C ARG A 356 36.86 -14.13 -2.10
N PHE A 357 37.39 -13.05 -2.66
CA PHE A 357 37.92 -13.02 -4.02
C PHE A 357 39.43 -13.27 -3.96
N PRO A 358 39.95 -14.37 -4.55
CA PRO A 358 41.38 -14.62 -4.59
C PRO A 358 42.16 -13.47 -5.24
N GLY A 359 43.21 -12.99 -4.55
CA GLY A 359 44.04 -11.85 -4.95
C GLY A 359 44.02 -10.70 -3.94
N ALA A 360 45.16 -9.99 -3.82
CA ALA A 360 45.31 -8.86 -2.90
C ALA A 360 44.42 -7.65 -3.23
N VAL A 361 44.08 -6.85 -2.22
CA VAL A 361 43.42 -5.54 -2.35
C VAL A 361 44.46 -4.44 -2.63
N ALA A 362 44.10 -3.46 -3.46
CA ALA A 362 44.90 -2.24 -3.60
C ALA A 362 44.28 -1.06 -2.82
N THR A 363 43.02 -0.75 -3.08
CA THR A 363 42.38 0.48 -2.57
C THR A 363 40.88 0.29 -2.33
N THR A 364 40.27 1.15 -1.52
CA THR A 364 38.82 1.24 -1.28
C THR A 364 38.32 2.64 -1.63
N VAL A 365 37.01 2.81 -1.78
CA VAL A 365 36.40 4.13 -2.06
C VAL A 365 35.70 4.66 -0.80
N LEU A 366 36.04 5.89 -0.40
CA LEU A 366 35.38 6.63 0.68
C LEU A 366 34.89 7.98 0.13
N GLY A 367 33.59 8.24 0.22
CA GLY A 367 32.96 9.32 -0.54
C GLY A 367 33.22 9.13 -2.03
N GLU A 368 33.81 10.14 -2.68
CA GLU A 368 34.18 10.10 -4.11
C GLU A 368 35.66 9.80 -4.35
N ARG A 369 36.43 9.54 -3.28
CA ARG A 369 37.90 9.40 -3.35
C ARG A 369 38.34 7.96 -3.13
N THR A 370 39.45 7.61 -3.77
CA THR A 370 40.11 6.32 -3.59
C THR A 370 41.14 6.42 -2.47
N HIS A 371 41.13 5.47 -1.55
CA HIS A 371 41.99 5.40 -0.37
C HIS A 371 42.73 4.05 -0.33
N PRO A 372 44.02 4.01 0.05
CA PRO A 372 44.72 2.75 0.29
C PRO A 372 44.03 1.92 1.37
N LEU A 373 43.91 0.62 1.15
CA LEU A 373 43.47 -0.33 2.18
C LEU A 373 44.59 -1.34 2.41
N PRO A 374 45.51 -1.08 3.35
CA PRO A 374 46.67 -1.95 3.59
C PRO A 374 46.26 -3.34 4.07
N ALA A 375 47.09 -4.35 3.82
CA ALA A 375 46.83 -5.72 4.27
C ALA A 375 46.53 -5.76 5.78
N GLY A 376 45.48 -6.50 6.15
CA GLY A 376 44.92 -6.58 7.49
C GLY A 376 43.89 -5.49 7.82
N ALA A 377 43.78 -4.42 7.02
CA ALA A 377 42.83 -3.35 7.29
C ALA A 377 41.43 -3.72 6.80
N ARG A 378 40.42 -3.22 7.51
CA ARG A 378 39.01 -3.42 7.21
C ARG A 378 38.26 -2.09 7.26
N LEU A 379 37.48 -1.84 6.22
CA LEU A 379 36.42 -0.86 6.20
C LEU A 379 35.14 -1.53 6.70
N PHE A 380 34.65 -1.10 7.85
CA PHE A 380 33.46 -1.67 8.49
C PHE A 380 32.36 -0.63 8.59
N GLN A 381 31.31 -0.77 7.79
CA GLN A 381 30.06 -0.04 7.94
C GLN A 381 29.26 -0.73 9.06
N GLN A 382 29.37 -0.19 10.27
CA GLN A 382 28.76 -0.77 11.46
C GLN A 382 27.28 -0.40 11.59
N GLU A 383 26.90 0.82 11.23
CA GLU A 383 25.52 1.33 11.30
C GLU A 383 25.21 2.13 10.03
N ASP A 384 23.96 2.49 9.78
CA ASP A 384 23.54 3.30 8.63
C ASP A 384 24.25 4.66 8.53
N ASN A 385 24.71 5.18 9.66
CA ASN A 385 25.32 6.50 9.77
C ASN A 385 26.78 6.44 10.30
N SER A 386 27.40 5.26 10.31
CA SER A 386 28.76 5.10 10.83
C SER A 386 29.55 3.99 10.15
N TYR A 387 30.76 4.34 9.70
CA TYR A 387 31.81 3.39 9.37
C TYR A 387 33.12 3.68 10.10
N VAL A 388 33.94 2.64 10.27
CA VAL A 388 35.29 2.72 10.82
C VAL A 388 36.29 1.97 9.92
N LEU A 389 37.54 2.45 9.88
CA LEU A 389 38.68 1.72 9.37
C LEU A 389 39.45 1.12 10.55
N THR A 390 39.68 -0.19 10.52
CA THR A 390 40.45 -0.88 11.56
C THR A 390 41.92 -0.98 11.20
N ALA A 391 42.77 -1.11 12.23
CA ALA A 391 44.21 -1.24 12.10
C ALA A 391 44.60 -2.32 11.07
N PRO A 392 45.67 -2.10 10.27
CA PRO A 392 46.64 -1.01 10.36
C PRO A 392 46.19 0.33 9.74
N ALA A 393 44.97 0.43 9.20
CA ALA A 393 44.38 1.72 8.81
C ALA A 393 43.67 2.40 9.99
N THR A 394 43.44 3.70 9.89
CA THR A 394 42.62 4.45 10.86
C THR A 394 41.74 5.45 10.13
N GLY A 395 40.51 5.62 10.63
CA GLY A 395 39.55 6.55 10.05
C GLY A 395 38.13 6.22 10.48
N LYS A 396 37.26 7.22 10.45
CA LYS A 396 35.83 7.07 10.72
C LYS A 396 35.06 8.03 9.82
N GLY A 397 33.83 7.67 9.50
CA GLY A 397 32.91 8.53 8.77
C GLY A 397 31.49 8.02 8.88
N LYS A 398 30.61 8.55 8.04
CA LYS A 398 29.19 8.18 8.08
C LYS A 398 28.86 7.10 7.07
N HIS A 399 29.07 7.37 5.78
CA HIS A 399 28.61 6.52 4.68
C HIS A 399 29.81 6.07 3.84
N ALA A 400 30.13 4.78 3.89
CA ALA A 400 31.06 4.16 2.96
C ALA A 400 30.35 3.86 1.63
N ALA A 401 31.03 4.08 0.51
CA ALA A 401 30.47 3.84 -0.82
C ALA A 401 30.29 2.33 -1.13
N GLY A 402 30.98 1.44 -0.38
CA GLY A 402 30.88 0.00 -0.58
C GLY A 402 31.63 -0.53 -1.80
N TRP A 403 32.73 0.14 -2.21
CA TRP A 403 33.55 -0.23 -3.37
C TRP A 403 35.00 -0.50 -3.00
N VAL A 404 35.59 -1.53 -3.59
CA VAL A 404 36.99 -1.93 -3.46
C VAL A 404 37.62 -2.19 -4.82
N ASN A 405 38.88 -1.79 -4.99
CA ASN A 405 39.68 -2.12 -6.16
C ASN A 405 40.70 -3.20 -5.79
N THR A 406 40.70 -4.30 -6.54
CA THR A 406 41.69 -5.37 -6.41
C THR A 406 43.05 -4.87 -6.94
N ALA A 407 44.13 -5.47 -6.45
CA ALA A 407 45.47 -5.19 -6.96
C ALA A 407 45.63 -5.59 -8.44
N GLN A 408 44.81 -6.54 -8.92
CA GLN A 408 44.77 -6.94 -10.32
C GLN A 408 43.86 -6.03 -11.20
N GLY A 409 43.29 -4.96 -10.64
CA GLY A 409 42.61 -3.92 -11.41
C GLY A 409 41.12 -4.15 -11.69
N ALA A 410 40.47 -5.09 -11.00
CA ALA A 410 39.00 -5.15 -10.94
C ALA A 410 38.46 -4.21 -9.87
N ARG A 411 37.23 -3.74 -10.05
CA ARG A 411 36.49 -2.94 -9.09
C ARG A 411 35.22 -3.70 -8.68
N ILE A 412 35.07 -3.93 -7.38
CA ILE A 412 33.98 -4.73 -6.78
C ILE A 412 33.14 -3.79 -5.90
N GLY A 413 31.84 -3.73 -6.17
CA GLY A 413 30.88 -2.93 -5.42
C GLY A 413 29.79 -3.79 -4.82
N VAL A 414 29.27 -3.39 -3.66
CA VAL A 414 28.09 -4.01 -3.04
C VAL A 414 26.96 -2.98 -3.03
N ARG A 415 25.84 -3.31 -3.66
CA ARG A 415 24.69 -2.39 -3.71
C ARG A 415 24.07 -2.27 -2.33
N HIS A 416 23.65 -1.06 -1.97
CA HIS A 416 23.04 -0.77 -0.67
C HIS A 416 23.94 -1.11 0.53
N PHE A 417 25.25 -0.89 0.40
CA PHE A 417 26.25 -1.24 1.42
C PHE A 417 25.96 -0.58 2.78
N ARG A 418 25.60 0.72 2.76
CA ARG A 418 25.17 1.48 3.94
C ARG A 418 23.83 0.98 4.46
N GLU A 419 22.84 0.91 3.57
CA GLU A 419 21.45 0.66 3.91
C GLU A 419 21.25 -0.75 4.46
N GLN A 420 22.13 -1.71 4.12
CA GLN A 420 22.09 -3.09 4.62
C GLN A 420 23.20 -3.40 5.62
N TYR A 421 23.65 -2.43 6.42
CA TYR A 421 24.62 -2.67 7.49
C TYR A 421 24.17 -3.84 8.42
N PRO A 422 25.11 -4.52 9.10
CA PRO A 422 26.55 -4.36 9.02
C PRO A 422 27.13 -4.91 7.70
N LYS A 423 28.17 -4.24 7.17
CA LYS A 423 28.91 -4.67 5.96
C LYS A 423 30.40 -4.35 6.08
N SER A 424 31.27 -5.15 5.46
CA SER A 424 32.70 -4.86 5.44
C SER A 424 33.38 -5.10 4.10
N ILE A 425 34.52 -4.42 3.93
CA ILE A 425 35.51 -4.65 2.88
C ILE A 425 36.85 -4.79 3.59
N GLU A 426 37.57 -5.87 3.34
CA GLU A 426 38.82 -6.17 4.05
C GLU A 426 39.92 -6.59 3.07
N ALA A 427 41.13 -6.08 3.33
CA ALA A 427 42.34 -6.50 2.65
C ALA A 427 42.93 -7.72 3.36
N GLY A 428 42.51 -8.92 2.97
CA GLY A 428 43.11 -10.16 3.45
C GLY A 428 44.54 -10.36 2.90
N PRO A 429 45.34 -11.26 3.51
CA PRO A 429 46.70 -11.55 3.04
C PRO A 429 46.76 -12.07 1.60
N ASP A 430 45.75 -12.83 1.19
CA ASP A 430 45.67 -13.56 -0.07
C ASP A 430 44.38 -13.29 -0.87
N ALA A 431 43.45 -12.54 -0.28
CA ALA A 431 42.12 -12.32 -0.83
C ALA A 431 41.57 -10.92 -0.52
N THR A 432 40.75 -10.42 -1.43
CA THR A 432 39.83 -9.31 -1.17
C THR A 432 38.59 -9.88 -0.52
N VAL A 433 38.28 -9.47 0.71
CA VAL A 433 37.14 -9.99 1.47
C VAL A 433 36.01 -8.98 1.47
N VAL A 434 34.85 -9.41 0.99
CA VAL A 434 33.60 -8.65 1.10
C VAL A 434 32.76 -9.33 2.18
N GLY A 435 32.64 -8.69 3.34
CA GLY A 435 31.80 -9.16 4.42
C GLY A 435 30.34 -8.82 4.16
N LEU A 436 29.56 -9.81 3.74
CA LEU A 436 28.11 -9.70 3.55
C LEU A 436 27.39 -9.66 4.89
N LEU A 437 27.87 -10.45 5.86
CA LEU A 437 27.54 -10.36 7.28
C LEU A 437 28.87 -10.49 8.02
N PRO A 438 29.65 -9.41 8.16
CA PRO A 438 31.03 -9.53 8.63
C PRO A 438 31.11 -9.86 10.12
N ALA A 439 32.21 -10.50 10.56
CA ALA A 439 32.45 -10.76 11.98
C ALA A 439 32.35 -9.46 12.79
N LEU A 440 31.56 -9.46 13.85
CA LEU A 440 31.35 -8.29 14.70
C LEU A 440 32.54 -8.11 15.67
N PRO A 441 32.96 -6.86 15.98
CA PRO A 441 34.05 -6.61 16.92
C PRO A 441 33.58 -6.77 18.38
N GLY A 442 33.03 -7.93 18.71
CA GLY A 442 32.36 -8.22 19.99
C GLY A 442 30.91 -7.74 20.03
N ALA A 443 30.37 -7.63 21.24
CA ALA A 443 28.97 -7.33 21.54
C ALA A 443 28.62 -5.82 21.50
N ILE A 444 29.07 -5.11 20.45
CA ILE A 444 28.95 -3.64 20.38
C ILE A 444 27.51 -3.10 20.29
N TYR A 445 26.53 -3.97 20.00
CA TYR A 445 25.13 -3.60 19.90
C TYR A 445 24.30 -3.92 21.15
N ASP A 446 24.85 -4.68 22.10
CA ASP A 446 24.12 -5.16 23.27
C ASP A 446 23.76 -3.99 24.20
N GLY A 447 22.52 -4.00 24.73
CA GLY A 447 22.06 -2.99 25.68
C GLY A 447 21.80 -1.60 25.08
N ARG A 448 21.82 -1.46 23.75
CA ARG A 448 21.50 -0.21 23.07
C ARG A 448 20.00 0.11 23.16
N PRO A 449 19.59 1.39 23.27
CA PRO A 449 18.17 1.75 23.39
C PRO A 449 17.29 1.23 22.24
N GLU A 450 17.84 1.19 21.02
CA GLU A 450 17.12 0.74 19.83
C GLU A 450 17.19 -0.78 19.58
N GLU A 451 17.69 -1.58 20.53
CA GLU A 451 17.94 -3.02 20.34
C GLU A 451 16.71 -3.76 19.79
N SER A 452 15.53 -3.51 20.35
CA SER A 452 14.28 -4.16 19.95
C SER A 452 13.75 -3.79 18.57
N LYS A 453 14.27 -2.71 18.00
CA LYS A 453 13.95 -2.26 16.65
C LYS A 453 15.00 -2.68 15.63
N LEU A 454 16.29 -2.52 15.97
CA LEU A 454 17.41 -2.57 15.01
C LEU A 454 18.41 -3.71 15.27
N PHE A 455 18.59 -4.16 16.52
CA PHE A 455 19.81 -4.91 16.88
C PHE A 455 19.59 -6.27 17.55
N ALA A 456 18.35 -6.68 17.82
CA ALA A 456 18.08 -7.97 18.48
C ALA A 456 18.66 -9.19 17.73
N HIS A 457 18.87 -9.07 16.41
CA HIS A 457 19.51 -10.08 15.57
C HIS A 457 21.05 -10.06 15.62
N LEU A 458 21.68 -9.13 16.36
CA LEU A 458 23.13 -8.90 16.45
C LEU A 458 23.71 -9.11 17.87
N ARG A 459 22.97 -9.79 18.76
CA ARG A 459 23.32 -9.95 20.18
C ARG A 459 24.55 -10.80 20.42
N GLY A 460 25.30 -10.48 21.48
CA GLY A 460 26.46 -11.26 21.91
C GLY A 460 27.59 -11.32 20.88
N GLY A 461 27.65 -10.33 19.97
CA GLY A 461 28.63 -10.28 18.88
C GLY A 461 28.40 -11.33 17.79
N ARG A 462 27.18 -11.84 17.63
CA ARG A 462 26.80 -12.84 16.62
C ARG A 462 25.55 -12.41 15.87
N TYR A 463 25.38 -12.94 14.66
CA TYR A 463 24.12 -12.87 13.93
C TYR A 463 23.21 -14.00 14.40
N THR A 464 21.93 -13.73 14.65
CA THR A 464 20.94 -14.75 15.02
C THR A 464 19.68 -14.59 14.18
N PHE A 465 19.37 -15.61 13.38
CA PHE A 465 18.21 -15.61 12.49
C PHE A 465 17.32 -16.82 12.72
N ARG A 466 16.02 -16.62 12.52
CA ARG A 466 15.02 -17.68 12.65
C ARG A 466 15.16 -18.70 11.51
N GLN A 467 14.75 -19.95 11.74
CA GLN A 467 14.65 -20.96 10.68
C GLN A 467 13.82 -20.42 9.50
N GLY A 468 14.29 -20.68 8.27
CA GLY A 468 13.64 -20.22 7.05
C GLY A 468 13.97 -18.78 6.64
N PHE A 469 14.77 -18.03 7.41
CA PHE A 469 15.31 -16.74 6.99
C PHE A 469 16.15 -16.88 5.72
N ALA A 470 16.05 -15.92 4.81
CA ALA A 470 16.95 -15.81 3.67
C ALA A 470 17.51 -14.39 3.54
N LYS A 471 18.62 -14.23 2.82
CA LYS A 471 19.12 -12.92 2.45
C LYS A 471 19.85 -12.92 1.13
N THR A 472 19.49 -11.96 0.27
CA THR A 472 20.13 -11.73 -1.02
C THR A 472 20.96 -10.44 -1.00
N HIS A 473 22.21 -10.54 -1.45
CA HIS A 473 23.15 -9.43 -1.61
C HIS A 473 23.49 -9.24 -3.08
N GLU A 474 23.39 -8.00 -3.57
CA GLU A 474 23.73 -7.63 -4.94
C GLU A 474 25.14 -7.02 -5.00
N LEU A 475 26.00 -7.60 -5.83
CA LEU A 475 27.33 -7.11 -6.13
C LEU A 475 27.47 -6.74 -7.61
N TYR A 476 28.42 -5.86 -7.91
CA TYR A 476 28.89 -5.60 -9.26
C TYR A 476 30.41 -5.78 -9.33
N VAL A 477 30.87 -6.61 -10.28
CA VAL A 477 32.29 -6.85 -10.51
C VAL A 477 32.66 -6.30 -11.88
N ASP A 478 33.36 -5.17 -11.90
CA ASP A 478 33.85 -4.50 -13.12
C ASP A 478 35.33 -4.84 -13.36
N VAL A 479 35.68 -5.28 -14.57
CA VAL A 479 37.06 -5.68 -14.91
C VAL A 479 37.89 -4.55 -15.52
N SER A 480 37.25 -3.41 -15.82
CA SER A 480 37.88 -2.25 -16.43
C SER A 480 38.47 -1.28 -15.40
N GLY A 481 37.93 -1.28 -14.18
CA GLY A 481 38.28 -0.33 -13.12
C GLY A 481 37.55 1.02 -13.25
N ASP A 482 36.55 1.12 -14.13
CA ASP A 482 35.81 2.34 -14.43
C ASP A 482 34.96 2.79 -13.22
N ALA A 483 35.10 4.05 -12.82
CA ALA A 483 34.31 4.64 -11.74
C ALA A 483 32.80 4.69 -12.06
N ARG A 484 32.42 4.73 -13.34
CA ARG A 484 31.00 4.70 -13.78
C ARG A 484 30.30 3.37 -13.45
N ALA A 485 31.05 2.33 -13.06
CA ALA A 485 30.48 1.10 -12.52
C ALA A 485 29.53 1.35 -11.35
N GLN A 486 29.76 2.42 -10.56
CA GLN A 486 28.87 2.83 -9.49
C GLN A 486 27.48 3.21 -10.01
N THR A 487 27.39 4.12 -10.97
CA THR A 487 26.13 4.50 -11.61
C THR A 487 25.43 3.32 -12.27
N ARG A 488 26.16 2.39 -12.89
CA ARG A 488 25.59 1.17 -13.50
C ARG A 488 24.93 0.25 -12.47
N LEU A 489 25.49 0.18 -11.25
CA LEU A 489 24.95 -0.62 -10.15
C LEU A 489 23.75 0.07 -9.49
N ASP A 490 23.88 1.36 -9.19
CA ASP A 490 22.88 2.12 -8.44
C ASP A 490 21.65 2.42 -9.31
N GLU A 491 21.86 2.68 -10.59
CA GLU A 491 20.83 3.11 -11.55
C GLU A 491 20.88 2.31 -12.86
N PRO A 492 20.51 1.01 -12.87
CA PRO A 492 20.42 0.23 -14.11
C PRO A 492 19.43 0.87 -15.11
N LEU A 493 19.71 0.75 -16.41
CA LEU A 493 18.79 1.26 -17.45
C LEU A 493 17.52 0.42 -17.51
N ILE A 494 16.36 1.08 -17.47
CA ILE A 494 15.04 0.44 -17.58
C ILE A 494 14.27 0.96 -18.78
N LEU A 495 13.56 0.06 -19.46
CA LEU A 495 12.65 0.37 -20.56
C LEU A 495 11.26 0.62 -19.97
N ALA A 496 10.72 1.83 -20.15
CA ALA A 496 9.37 2.19 -19.73
C ALA A 496 8.47 2.39 -20.95
N ALA A 497 7.46 1.53 -21.08
CA ALA A 497 6.34 1.79 -21.98
C ALA A 497 5.52 2.98 -21.47
N PRO A 498 4.78 3.67 -22.34
CA PRO A 498 4.01 4.81 -21.89
C PRO A 498 2.78 4.30 -21.11
N PRO A 499 2.25 5.07 -20.17
CA PRO A 499 1.21 4.57 -19.29
C PRO A 499 -0.06 4.04 -19.97
N GLU A 500 -0.45 4.63 -21.11
CA GLU A 500 -1.56 4.17 -21.94
C GLU A 500 -1.34 2.78 -22.53
N TRP A 501 -0.08 2.33 -22.65
CA TRP A 501 0.24 0.97 -23.06
C TRP A 501 -0.01 -0.02 -21.93
N TYR A 502 0.46 0.29 -20.71
CA TYR A 502 0.22 -0.54 -19.54
C TYR A 502 -1.27 -0.71 -19.24
N ALA A 503 -2.08 0.32 -19.50
CA ALA A 503 -3.53 0.31 -19.31
C ALA A 503 -4.29 -0.66 -20.25
N ARG A 504 -3.64 -1.25 -21.26
CA ARG A 504 -4.28 -2.20 -22.22
C ARG A 504 -4.47 -3.63 -21.67
N GLY A 505 -4.43 -3.81 -20.35
CA GLY A 505 -5.07 -4.95 -19.67
C GLY A 505 -4.16 -6.02 -19.08
N ALA A 506 -2.85 -6.06 -19.36
CA ALA A 506 -1.95 -7.06 -18.77
C ALA A 506 -1.82 -6.92 -17.23
N LEU A 507 -1.95 -5.69 -16.74
CA LEU A 507 -2.02 -5.30 -15.33
C LEU A 507 -3.45 -5.10 -14.84
N ARG A 508 -4.43 -5.75 -15.49
CA ARG A 508 -5.86 -5.43 -15.38
C ARG A 508 -6.07 -3.95 -15.73
N ALA A 509 -7.19 -3.37 -15.31
CA ALA A 509 -7.45 -1.96 -15.53
C ALA A 509 -6.64 -1.10 -14.54
N LEU A 510 -5.94 -0.08 -15.05
CA LEU A 510 -5.13 0.82 -14.23
C LEU A 510 -5.82 2.16 -13.93
N GLY A 511 -6.94 2.47 -14.59
CA GLY A 511 -7.62 3.76 -14.57
C GLY A 511 -6.95 4.80 -15.47
N PRO A 512 -7.66 5.85 -15.92
CA PRO A 512 -7.07 6.90 -16.75
C PRO A 512 -6.07 7.77 -15.96
N LEU A 513 -5.26 8.56 -16.66
CA LEU A 513 -4.20 9.41 -16.08
C LEU A 513 -4.45 10.90 -16.23
N GLU A 514 -5.21 11.27 -17.25
CA GLU A 514 -5.44 12.65 -17.68
C GLU A 514 -6.91 13.05 -17.52
N PRO A 515 -7.20 14.34 -17.32
CA PRO A 515 -6.72 15.17 -16.21
C PRO A 515 -7.37 14.78 -14.85
N GLY A 516 -8.31 13.82 -14.87
CA GLY A 516 -9.18 13.40 -13.76
C GLY A 516 -8.50 13.00 -12.43
N TRP A 517 -7.21 12.72 -12.47
CA TRP A 517 -6.49 12.07 -11.37
C TRP A 517 -5.15 12.73 -11.03
N ALA A 518 -4.92 13.97 -11.49
CA ALA A 518 -3.70 14.73 -11.20
C ALA A 518 -3.48 14.90 -9.68
N ASP A 519 -4.54 15.19 -8.92
CA ASP A 519 -4.48 15.35 -7.46
C ASP A 519 -4.06 14.05 -6.76
N TYR A 520 -4.65 12.91 -7.17
CA TYR A 520 -4.27 11.59 -6.67
C TYR A 520 -2.78 11.32 -6.95
N ASN A 521 -2.33 11.53 -8.19
CA ASN A 521 -0.93 11.32 -8.56
C ASN A 521 0.01 12.22 -7.72
N ALA A 522 -0.33 13.49 -7.54
CA ALA A 522 0.43 14.41 -6.69
C ALA A 522 0.44 13.98 -5.21
N ILE A 523 -0.67 13.45 -4.70
CA ILE A 523 -0.76 12.88 -3.35
C ILE A 523 0.17 11.66 -3.21
N THR A 524 0.10 10.71 -4.14
CA THR A 524 0.95 9.50 -4.08
C THR A 524 2.43 9.82 -4.20
N ALA A 525 2.82 10.79 -5.03
CA ALA A 525 4.21 11.24 -5.15
C ALA A 525 4.71 11.85 -3.83
N ARG A 526 3.91 12.70 -3.16
CA ARG A 526 4.25 13.22 -1.83
C ARG A 526 4.33 12.12 -0.76
N ASN A 527 3.41 11.15 -0.78
CA ASN A 527 3.44 10.03 0.17
C ASN A 527 4.68 9.14 -0.04
N LEU A 528 5.15 8.98 -1.29
CA LEU A 528 6.42 8.33 -1.57
C LEU A 528 7.59 9.10 -0.96
N GLU A 529 7.61 10.43 -1.09
CA GLU A 529 8.62 11.27 -0.44
C GLU A 529 8.57 11.17 1.08
N THR A 530 7.37 11.13 1.67
CA THR A 530 7.18 10.88 3.10
C THR A 530 7.72 9.51 3.52
N LEU A 531 7.49 8.45 2.73
CA LEU A 531 8.07 7.12 3.00
C LEU A 531 9.60 7.17 3.04
N LEU A 532 10.22 7.85 2.08
CA LEU A 532 11.69 7.99 2.05
C LEU A 532 12.22 8.81 3.23
N GLN A 533 11.53 9.88 3.60
CA GLN A 533 11.87 10.70 4.76
C GLN A 533 11.74 9.91 6.07
N HIS A 534 10.66 9.14 6.23
CA HIS A 534 10.44 8.27 7.39
C HIS A 534 11.51 7.20 7.50
N ARG A 535 11.93 6.61 6.37
CA ARG A 535 13.03 5.64 6.37
C ARG A 535 14.32 6.23 6.92
N GLU A 536 14.71 7.41 6.44
CA GLU A 536 15.91 8.10 6.92
C GLU A 536 15.77 8.51 8.39
N ALA A 537 14.69 9.21 8.76
CA ALA A 537 14.47 9.69 10.13
C ALA A 537 14.29 8.56 11.16
N GLY A 538 13.61 7.48 10.73
CA GLY A 538 13.34 6.29 11.53
C GLY A 538 14.47 5.26 11.50
N ARG A 539 15.56 5.50 10.77
CA ARG A 539 16.67 4.55 10.58
C ARG A 539 16.16 3.18 10.13
N GLU A 540 15.26 3.14 9.15
CA GLU A 540 14.69 1.89 8.63
C GLU A 540 15.66 1.17 7.68
N PHE A 541 16.85 0.91 8.22
CA PHE A 541 18.03 0.35 7.58
C PHE A 541 18.57 -0.82 8.40
N GLY A 542 19.40 -1.63 7.77
CA GLY A 542 19.97 -2.84 8.34
C GLY A 542 19.65 -4.06 7.49
N VAL A 543 20.44 -5.11 7.64
CA VAL A 543 20.40 -6.26 6.73
C VAL A 543 19.05 -6.97 6.69
N ILE A 544 18.30 -6.98 7.79
CA ILE A 544 16.95 -7.56 7.85
C ILE A 544 15.84 -6.51 7.72
N HIS A 545 16.16 -5.22 7.70
CA HIS A 545 15.18 -4.13 7.85
C HIS A 545 14.93 -3.36 6.54
N PHE A 546 16.01 -3.14 5.78
CA PHE A 546 15.94 -2.30 4.60
C PHE A 546 14.94 -2.84 3.57
N GLY A 547 14.00 -1.97 3.22
CA GLY A 547 12.94 -2.22 2.24
C GLY A 547 11.54 -2.36 2.82
N ASP A 548 11.40 -2.43 4.15
CA ASP A 548 10.13 -2.38 4.87
C ASP A 548 9.96 -1.04 5.63
N TRP A 549 8.93 -0.95 6.49
CA TRP A 549 8.57 0.21 7.31
C TRP A 549 8.23 -0.21 8.75
N TYR A 550 8.36 0.71 9.72
CA TYR A 550 8.24 0.41 11.15
C TYR A 550 7.13 1.19 11.87
N GLY A 551 6.55 0.58 12.92
CA GLY A 551 5.97 1.33 14.04
C GLY A 551 4.44 1.42 14.08
N GLU A 552 3.71 0.66 13.28
CA GLU A 552 2.25 0.76 13.26
C GLU A 552 1.56 0.27 14.55
N ARG A 553 2.17 -0.67 15.28
CA ARG A 553 1.82 -1.08 16.66
C ARG A 553 2.98 -0.75 17.62
N THR A 554 3.64 0.38 17.41
CA THR A 554 4.72 0.93 18.24
C THR A 554 6.05 0.17 18.19
N TRP A 555 6.03 -1.17 18.28
CA TRP A 555 7.22 -2.02 18.42
C TRP A 555 7.41 -3.07 17.30
N ASN A 556 6.69 -2.95 16.19
CA ASN A 556 6.75 -3.92 15.09
C ASN A 556 7.26 -3.32 13.78
N TRP A 557 7.79 -4.22 12.96
CA TRP A 557 7.93 -4.02 11.53
C TRP A 557 6.64 -4.39 10.81
N GLY A 558 6.43 -3.75 9.66
CA GLY A 558 5.19 -3.77 8.90
C GLY A 558 5.01 -4.99 8.01
N ASN A 559 6.11 -5.67 7.67
CA ASN A 559 6.17 -6.79 6.74
C ASN A 559 5.35 -6.52 5.47
N LEU A 560 5.45 -5.28 4.97
CA LEU A 560 4.81 -4.81 3.74
C LEU A 560 3.29 -5.07 3.68
N GLU A 561 2.60 -4.97 4.82
CA GLU A 561 1.15 -5.19 4.94
C GLU A 561 0.39 -4.48 3.81
N TYR A 562 -0.50 -5.24 3.15
CA TYR A 562 -1.28 -4.86 1.95
C TYR A 562 -0.52 -4.92 0.62
N ASP A 563 0.54 -5.71 0.49
CA ASP A 563 1.26 -5.92 -0.78
C ASP A 563 1.78 -4.58 -1.35
N LEU A 564 2.43 -3.76 -0.51
CA LEU A 564 2.81 -2.38 -0.83
C LEU A 564 3.53 -2.26 -2.19
N HIS A 565 4.46 -3.16 -2.48
CA HIS A 565 5.22 -3.19 -3.73
C HIS A 565 4.36 -3.50 -4.96
N HIS A 566 3.26 -4.27 -4.85
CA HIS A 566 2.27 -4.36 -5.93
C HIS A 566 1.73 -2.97 -6.27
N GLY A 567 1.26 -2.24 -5.25
CA GLY A 567 0.76 -0.87 -5.42
C GLY A 567 1.80 0.10 -6.01
N LEU A 568 3.06 -0.03 -5.61
CA LEU A 568 4.17 0.75 -6.17
C LEU A 568 4.42 0.43 -7.66
N PHE A 569 4.40 -0.86 -8.06
CA PHE A 569 4.52 -1.23 -9.48
C PHE A 569 3.35 -0.71 -10.32
N LEU A 570 2.11 -0.78 -9.80
CA LEU A 570 0.96 -0.21 -10.48
C LEU A 570 1.07 1.31 -10.63
N GLN A 571 1.58 2.01 -9.61
CA GLN A 571 1.78 3.46 -9.68
C GLN A 571 2.92 3.84 -10.62
N PHE A 572 3.97 3.02 -10.74
CA PHE A 572 4.97 3.15 -11.81
C PHE A 572 4.35 2.98 -13.20
N ALA A 573 3.55 1.93 -13.41
CA ALA A 573 2.87 1.69 -14.68
C ALA A 573 1.92 2.84 -15.05
N ARG A 574 1.29 3.47 -14.05
CA ARG A 574 0.45 4.66 -14.20
C ARG A 574 1.26 5.92 -14.54
N THR A 575 2.39 6.17 -13.91
CA THR A 575 3.04 7.51 -13.99
C THR A 575 4.32 7.54 -14.82
N GLY A 576 4.95 6.40 -15.05
CA GLY A 576 6.31 6.31 -15.55
C GLY A 576 7.37 6.85 -14.57
N ASP A 577 7.01 7.21 -13.33
CA ASP A 577 7.96 7.72 -12.34
C ASP A 577 8.78 6.56 -11.74
N ARG A 578 10.06 6.54 -12.11
CA ARG A 578 11.06 5.54 -11.70
C ARG A 578 11.15 5.37 -10.18
N ARG A 579 10.88 6.40 -9.38
CA ARG A 579 10.98 6.31 -7.91
C ARG A 579 10.05 5.23 -7.36
N PHE A 580 8.87 5.05 -7.93
CA PHE A 580 7.96 3.96 -7.54
C PHE A 580 8.52 2.59 -7.92
N PHE A 581 9.11 2.45 -9.11
CA PHE A 581 9.75 1.20 -9.56
C PHE A 581 10.89 0.78 -8.63
N ASP A 582 11.81 1.71 -8.34
CA ASP A 582 12.97 1.42 -7.50
C ASP A 582 12.54 1.00 -6.08
N GLN A 583 11.55 1.70 -5.50
CA GLN A 583 11.00 1.32 -4.20
C GLN A 583 10.25 -0.01 -4.24
N ALA A 584 9.52 -0.32 -5.32
CA ALA A 584 8.86 -1.60 -5.49
C ALA A 584 9.86 -2.76 -5.51
N VAL A 585 10.99 -2.61 -6.21
CA VAL A 585 12.08 -3.61 -6.25
C VAL A 585 12.74 -3.79 -4.89
N ILE A 586 13.00 -2.68 -4.18
CA ILE A 586 13.57 -2.71 -2.83
C ILE A 586 12.64 -3.46 -1.85
N SER A 587 11.35 -3.14 -1.85
CA SER A 587 10.36 -3.82 -1.00
C SER A 587 10.14 -5.28 -1.40
N ALA A 588 10.06 -5.59 -2.69
CA ALA A 588 9.94 -6.97 -3.17
C ALA A 588 11.12 -7.85 -2.68
N ARG A 589 12.35 -7.33 -2.73
CA ARG A 589 13.53 -8.03 -2.18
C ARG A 589 13.41 -8.30 -0.70
N HIS A 590 12.91 -7.33 0.08
CA HIS A 590 12.70 -7.51 1.51
C HIS A 590 11.71 -8.64 1.79
N GLN A 591 10.51 -8.60 1.19
CA GLN A 591 9.50 -9.64 1.39
C GLN A 591 10.02 -11.03 1.04
N MET A 592 10.74 -11.12 -0.08
CA MET A 592 11.29 -12.36 -0.63
C MET A 592 12.45 -12.93 0.20
N ASP A 593 13.12 -12.10 1.00
CA ASP A 593 14.26 -12.52 1.83
C ASP A 593 13.82 -12.79 3.28
N VAL A 594 13.12 -11.83 3.89
CA VAL A 594 12.95 -11.74 5.34
C VAL A 594 11.55 -12.21 5.77
N ASP A 595 10.51 -11.73 5.09
CA ASP A 595 9.12 -11.94 5.54
C ASP A 595 8.56 -13.30 5.13
N THR A 596 9.23 -14.02 4.22
CA THR A 596 8.76 -15.32 3.70
C THR A 596 9.47 -16.47 4.39
N ILE A 597 8.73 -17.55 4.70
CA ILE A 597 9.30 -18.75 5.31
C ILE A 597 9.82 -19.68 4.21
N HIS A 598 11.15 -19.74 4.06
CA HIS A 598 11.81 -20.56 3.04
C HIS A 598 11.93 -22.02 3.43
N HIS A 599 12.21 -22.27 4.71
CA HIS A 599 12.42 -23.58 5.34
C HIS A 599 11.76 -23.58 6.71
N HIS A 600 11.19 -24.71 7.12
CA HIS A 600 10.60 -24.83 8.45
C HIS A 600 10.53 -26.29 8.90
N ARG A 601 10.69 -26.55 10.21
CA ARG A 601 10.65 -27.89 10.81
C ARG A 601 9.35 -28.63 10.53
N GLU A 602 8.27 -27.87 10.49
CA GLU A 602 7.01 -28.28 9.90
C GLU A 602 7.07 -27.83 8.43
N PRO A 603 7.21 -28.76 7.45
CA PRO A 603 7.21 -28.46 6.00
C PRO A 603 6.00 -27.65 5.55
N ALA A 604 5.04 -27.60 6.45
CA ALA A 604 3.85 -26.85 6.44
C ALA A 604 3.85 -25.37 6.20
N ARG A 605 4.80 -24.76 6.86
CA ARG A 605 4.87 -23.32 6.98
C ARG A 605 5.74 -22.77 5.85
N VAL A 606 6.37 -23.62 5.06
CA VAL A 606 7.10 -23.23 3.85
C VAL A 606 6.13 -22.58 2.87
N GLY A 607 6.42 -21.33 2.50
CA GLY A 607 5.57 -20.48 1.68
C GLY A 607 4.57 -19.62 2.46
N GLN A 608 4.43 -19.80 3.78
CA GLN A 608 3.78 -18.80 4.64
C GLN A 608 4.65 -17.55 4.76
N GLN A 609 4.04 -16.50 5.26
CA GLN A 609 4.71 -15.25 5.58
C GLN A 609 4.57 -14.94 7.07
N TRP A 610 5.60 -14.32 7.62
CA TRP A 610 5.53 -13.75 8.95
C TRP A 610 4.60 -12.54 8.91
N ILE A 611 3.64 -12.48 9.83
CA ILE A 611 2.84 -11.26 9.98
C ILE A 611 3.71 -10.17 10.61
N HIS A 612 3.36 -8.91 10.34
CA HIS A 612 3.95 -7.72 10.97
C HIS A 612 4.27 -7.94 12.46
N SER A 613 5.55 -7.98 12.82
CA SER A 613 6.02 -8.44 14.15
C SER A 613 7.27 -7.69 14.61
N VAL A 614 7.66 -7.87 15.87
CA VAL A 614 8.97 -7.42 16.36
C VAL A 614 10.05 -8.11 15.52
N MET A 615 10.98 -7.34 14.96
CA MET A 615 12.09 -7.85 14.14
C MET A 615 11.67 -8.71 12.94
N HIS A 616 10.55 -8.39 12.29
CA HIS A 616 9.96 -9.07 11.12
C HIS A 616 9.45 -10.49 11.38
N THR A 617 10.23 -11.32 12.08
CA THR A 617 9.93 -12.74 12.29
C THR A 617 9.45 -13.05 13.70
N ALA A 618 9.47 -12.09 14.63
CA ALA A 618 9.32 -12.34 16.08
C ALA A 618 10.34 -13.38 16.60
N GLY A 619 10.13 -13.90 17.82
CA GLY A 619 10.94 -14.97 18.43
C GLY A 619 12.18 -14.47 19.19
N TYR A 620 12.50 -13.18 19.10
CA TYR A 620 13.66 -12.57 19.78
C TYR A 620 13.39 -12.17 21.25
N TYR A 621 12.11 -12.14 21.63
CA TYR A 621 11.65 -11.64 22.92
C TYR A 621 10.53 -12.54 23.48
N PRO A 622 10.30 -12.55 24.80
CA PRO A 622 9.17 -13.28 25.39
C PRO A 622 7.83 -12.60 25.05
N LYS A 623 6.71 -13.30 25.30
CA LYS A 623 5.35 -12.85 24.95
C LYS A 623 4.95 -11.56 25.66
N GLU A 624 5.49 -11.32 26.84
CA GLU A 624 5.19 -10.18 27.70
C GLU A 624 5.89 -8.90 27.23
N PHE A 625 6.83 -9.01 26.28
CA PHE A 625 7.63 -7.88 25.82
C PHE A 625 6.76 -6.74 25.31
N GLN A 626 6.82 -5.60 26.00
CA GLN A 626 6.16 -4.33 25.64
C GLN A 626 4.65 -4.50 25.30
N GLY A 627 3.97 -5.48 25.91
CA GLY A 627 2.55 -5.76 25.63
C GLY A 627 2.27 -6.30 24.22
N MET A 628 3.30 -6.69 23.46
CA MET A 628 3.18 -7.15 22.06
C MET A 628 2.61 -8.58 21.94
N GLY A 629 2.60 -9.36 23.01
CA GLY A 629 2.01 -10.69 23.00
C GLY A 629 2.65 -11.61 21.96
N ARG A 630 1.81 -12.21 21.11
CA ARG A 630 2.23 -13.12 20.04
C ARG A 630 3.06 -12.48 18.92
N TYR A 631 3.11 -11.15 18.86
CA TYR A 631 3.92 -10.41 17.87
C TYR A 631 5.38 -10.24 18.31
N ALA A 632 5.73 -10.63 19.55
CA ALA A 632 7.10 -10.60 20.08
C ALA A 632 7.70 -12.00 20.31
N ALA A 633 6.91 -12.94 20.85
CA ALA A 633 7.30 -14.34 21.09
C ALA A 633 7.47 -15.15 19.79
N GLU A 634 7.55 -16.49 19.87
CA GLU A 634 7.48 -17.37 18.69
C GLU A 634 6.29 -16.96 17.81
N GLY A 635 6.61 -16.19 16.76
CA GLY A 635 5.66 -15.37 16.04
C GLY A 635 4.56 -16.18 15.38
N TRP A 636 3.39 -15.55 15.28
CA TRP A 636 2.25 -16.10 14.58
C TRP A 636 2.42 -15.91 13.06
N SER A 637 2.53 -16.99 12.28
CA SER A 637 2.57 -16.92 10.80
C SER A 637 1.37 -17.59 10.14
N ASP A 638 0.58 -18.36 10.90
CA ASP A 638 -0.56 -19.08 10.37
C ASP A 638 -1.78 -18.16 10.26
N ASN A 639 -1.76 -17.30 9.24
CA ASN A 639 -2.75 -16.25 9.03
C ASN A 639 -3.05 -16.04 7.55
N ARG A 640 -4.18 -16.60 7.10
CA ARG A 640 -4.66 -16.51 5.71
C ARG A 640 -5.08 -15.09 5.28
N GLY A 641 -5.20 -14.16 6.22
CA GLY A 641 -5.56 -12.77 5.95
C GLY A 641 -4.38 -11.79 5.82
N HIS A 642 -3.13 -12.25 5.92
CA HIS A 642 -1.92 -11.42 5.83
C HIS A 642 -0.85 -12.15 5.00
N VAL A 643 -1.19 -12.44 3.76
CA VAL A 643 -0.34 -13.17 2.82
C VAL A 643 -0.53 -12.62 1.41
N TRP A 644 0.56 -12.39 0.69
CA TRP A 644 0.60 -11.70 -0.59
C TRP A 644 1.68 -12.25 -1.52
N ALA A 645 1.33 -12.47 -2.78
CA ALA A 645 2.27 -12.87 -3.82
C ALA A 645 2.25 -11.94 -5.05
N GLY A 646 1.27 -11.02 -5.15
CA GLY A 646 1.05 -10.19 -6.34
C GLY A 646 2.26 -9.35 -6.69
N GLY A 647 2.75 -8.57 -5.72
CA GLY A 647 3.92 -7.72 -5.96
C GLY A 647 5.21 -8.48 -6.25
N LEU A 648 5.36 -9.74 -5.81
CA LEU A 648 6.52 -10.57 -6.17
C LEU A 648 6.42 -11.11 -7.61
N PHE A 649 5.21 -11.45 -8.08
CA PHE A 649 5.01 -11.74 -9.49
C PHE A 649 5.28 -10.51 -10.36
N ASP A 650 4.84 -9.32 -9.95
CA ASP A 650 5.16 -8.09 -10.65
C ASP A 650 6.67 -7.83 -10.68
N ALA A 651 7.37 -8.01 -9.56
CA ALA A 651 8.82 -7.88 -9.51
C ALA A 651 9.50 -8.82 -10.53
N ALA A 652 9.09 -10.08 -10.59
CA ALA A 652 9.61 -11.02 -11.58
C ALA A 652 9.32 -10.58 -13.02
N LEU A 653 8.08 -10.19 -13.32
CA LEU A 653 7.64 -9.79 -14.65
C LEU A 653 8.32 -8.52 -15.13
N PHE A 654 8.49 -7.52 -14.26
CA PHE A 654 9.14 -6.25 -14.59
C PHE A 654 10.67 -6.32 -14.65
N THR A 655 11.31 -7.11 -13.78
CA THR A 655 12.78 -7.10 -13.66
C THR A 655 13.46 -8.32 -14.28
N GLY A 656 12.71 -9.38 -14.55
CA GLY A 656 13.28 -10.68 -14.92
C GLY A 656 13.96 -11.41 -13.75
N ASP A 657 13.67 -11.06 -12.50
CA ASP A 657 14.19 -11.73 -11.31
C ASP A 657 13.53 -13.12 -11.15
N ARG A 658 14.31 -14.16 -11.45
CA ARG A 658 13.87 -15.55 -11.37
C ARG A 658 13.57 -15.98 -9.93
N ARG A 659 14.29 -15.43 -8.94
CA ARG A 659 14.04 -15.75 -7.53
C ARG A 659 12.69 -15.20 -7.08
N ALA A 660 12.34 -13.98 -7.52
CA ALA A 660 11.02 -13.40 -7.23
C ALA A 660 9.89 -14.31 -7.73
N TRP A 661 10.04 -14.88 -8.93
CA TRP A 661 9.09 -15.87 -9.46
C TRP A 661 9.04 -17.16 -8.64
N GLU A 662 10.19 -17.72 -8.27
CA GLU A 662 10.28 -18.95 -7.46
C GLU A 662 9.60 -18.78 -6.10
N VAL A 663 9.84 -17.65 -5.43
CA VAL A 663 9.27 -17.36 -4.10
C VAL A 663 7.78 -17.00 -4.18
N ALA A 664 7.37 -16.20 -5.17
CA ALA A 664 5.96 -15.92 -5.42
C ALA A 664 5.16 -17.21 -5.67
N THR A 665 5.72 -18.11 -6.49
CA THR A 665 5.14 -19.44 -6.77
C THR A 665 5.07 -20.27 -5.50
N ARG A 666 6.10 -20.25 -4.64
CA ARG A 666 6.09 -20.98 -3.36
C ARG A 666 4.97 -20.51 -2.42
N ILE A 667 4.74 -19.21 -2.33
CA ILE A 667 3.64 -18.61 -1.55
C ILE A 667 2.28 -18.99 -2.15
N ALA A 668 2.15 -18.89 -3.49
CA ALA A 668 0.94 -19.26 -4.21
C ALA A 668 0.60 -20.75 -4.09
N ASP A 669 1.60 -21.61 -4.17
CA ASP A 669 1.46 -23.05 -4.01
C ASP A 669 0.98 -23.40 -2.61
N TRP A 670 1.50 -22.72 -1.57
CA TRP A 670 0.99 -22.90 -0.21
C TRP A 670 -0.50 -22.56 -0.13
N ALA A 671 -0.93 -21.45 -0.74
CA ALA A 671 -2.32 -21.01 -0.71
C ALA A 671 -3.26 -21.88 -1.57
N ALA A 672 -2.79 -22.40 -2.70
CA ALA A 672 -3.62 -23.12 -3.67
C ALA A 672 -3.64 -24.66 -3.49
N GLY A 673 -2.63 -25.22 -2.82
CA GLY A 673 -2.58 -26.64 -2.47
C GLY A 673 -3.08 -26.89 -1.04
N PRO A 674 -2.20 -26.83 -0.02
CA PRO A 674 -2.51 -27.09 1.39
C PRO A 674 -3.82 -26.49 1.87
N GLN A 675 -3.97 -25.18 1.67
CA GLN A 675 -5.04 -24.40 2.29
C GLN A 675 -6.39 -24.69 1.64
N ILE A 676 -6.42 -25.36 0.49
CA ILE A 676 -7.64 -25.73 -0.21
C ILE A 676 -8.21 -27.06 0.28
N THR A 677 -7.42 -27.87 0.98
CA THR A 677 -7.91 -29.12 1.56
C THR A 677 -8.91 -28.82 2.67
N ASN A 678 -10.18 -29.15 2.44
CA ASN A 678 -11.29 -28.80 3.34
C ASN A 678 -11.33 -27.30 3.73
N PHE A 679 -11.10 -26.41 2.75
CA PHE A 679 -11.10 -24.96 2.99
C PHE A 679 -12.37 -24.49 3.72
N ASP A 680 -12.18 -23.72 4.79
CA ASP A 680 -13.22 -22.98 5.51
C ASP A 680 -12.63 -21.69 6.09
N PHE A 681 -13.44 -20.71 6.49
CA PHE A 681 -12.99 -19.39 6.93
C PHE A 681 -13.91 -18.75 7.98
N GLY A 682 -13.38 -17.82 8.79
CA GLY A 682 -14.12 -17.18 9.87
C GLY A 682 -14.74 -15.80 9.57
N ASN A 683 -14.19 -15.08 8.60
CA ASN A 683 -14.54 -13.69 8.23
C ASN A 683 -14.20 -13.46 6.75
N ALA A 684 -14.63 -12.34 6.16
CA ALA A 684 -14.44 -12.01 4.75
C ALA A 684 -12.98 -11.72 4.35
N ARG A 685 -12.12 -11.35 5.31
CA ARG A 685 -10.70 -11.03 5.05
C ARG A 685 -9.91 -12.24 4.58
N GLU A 686 -10.10 -13.38 5.22
CA GLU A 686 -9.37 -14.62 4.89
C GLU A 686 -9.62 -15.09 3.44
N PRO A 687 -10.85 -15.38 2.99
CA PRO A 687 -11.09 -15.78 1.61
C PRO A 687 -10.77 -14.64 0.63
N GLY A 688 -10.95 -13.37 1.02
CA GLY A 688 -10.63 -12.24 0.16
C GLY A 688 -9.14 -12.16 -0.21
N TRP A 689 -8.24 -12.18 0.77
CA TRP A 689 -6.79 -12.15 0.50
C TRP A 689 -6.30 -13.42 -0.19
N MET A 690 -6.83 -14.58 0.20
CA MET A 690 -6.51 -15.85 -0.44
C MET A 690 -6.94 -15.87 -1.91
N LEU A 691 -8.15 -15.38 -2.24
CA LEU A 691 -8.63 -15.24 -3.62
C LEU A 691 -7.74 -14.31 -4.44
N ILE A 692 -7.44 -13.13 -3.90
CA ILE A 692 -6.53 -12.19 -4.54
C ILE A 692 -5.19 -12.85 -4.85
N LEU A 693 -4.61 -13.56 -3.89
CA LEU A 693 -3.30 -14.18 -4.01
C LEU A 693 -3.29 -15.23 -5.12
N VAL A 694 -4.24 -16.16 -5.13
CA VAL A 694 -4.29 -17.20 -6.16
C VAL A 694 -4.71 -16.64 -7.52
N MET A 695 -5.57 -15.61 -7.58
CA MET A 695 -5.91 -14.96 -8.84
C MET A 695 -4.76 -14.12 -9.40
N SER A 696 -3.92 -13.52 -8.55
CA SER A 696 -2.66 -12.90 -9.00
C SER A 696 -1.69 -13.94 -9.56
N ALA A 697 -1.58 -15.11 -8.93
CA ALA A 697 -0.78 -16.22 -9.46
C ALA A 697 -1.32 -16.73 -10.80
N TYR A 698 -2.64 -16.89 -10.94
CA TYR A 698 -3.27 -17.24 -12.22
C TYR A 698 -3.00 -16.16 -13.28
N ASN A 699 -3.15 -14.89 -12.94
CA ASN A 699 -2.90 -13.78 -13.86
C ASN A 699 -1.44 -13.77 -14.36
N ALA A 700 -0.47 -14.09 -13.51
CA ALA A 700 0.94 -14.13 -13.87
C ALA A 700 1.31 -15.39 -14.68
N THR A 701 0.83 -16.56 -14.25
CA THR A 701 1.30 -17.87 -14.75
C THR A 701 0.43 -18.48 -15.84
N GLY A 702 -0.86 -18.12 -15.88
CA GLY A 702 -1.88 -18.81 -16.65
C GLY A 702 -2.17 -20.25 -16.19
N ASP A 703 -1.63 -20.71 -15.06
CA ASP A 703 -1.79 -22.10 -14.59
C ASP A 703 -3.16 -22.31 -13.90
N PRO A 704 -4.05 -23.17 -14.45
CA PRO A 704 -5.37 -23.44 -13.90
C PRO A 704 -5.36 -24.05 -12.50
N PHE A 705 -4.21 -24.51 -11.99
CA PHE A 705 -4.08 -24.91 -10.58
C PHE A 705 -4.59 -23.82 -9.63
N TYR A 706 -4.26 -22.56 -9.91
CA TYR A 706 -4.66 -21.42 -9.09
C TYR A 706 -6.13 -21.01 -9.34
N LEU A 707 -6.61 -21.15 -10.57
CA LEU A 707 -8.03 -20.92 -10.89
C LEU A 707 -8.94 -21.96 -10.22
N ASN A 708 -8.50 -23.22 -10.18
CA ASN A 708 -9.17 -24.30 -9.47
C ASN A 708 -9.24 -24.04 -7.96
N ALA A 709 -8.14 -23.55 -7.36
CA ALA A 709 -8.14 -23.11 -5.97
C ALA A 709 -9.16 -21.98 -5.73
N ALA A 710 -9.17 -20.95 -6.58
CA ALA A 710 -10.11 -19.83 -6.49
C ALA A 710 -11.57 -20.30 -6.58
N LYS A 711 -11.89 -21.19 -7.54
CA LYS A 711 -13.22 -21.77 -7.68
C LYS A 711 -13.68 -22.46 -6.40
N ARG A 712 -12.83 -23.26 -5.77
CA ARG A 712 -13.16 -23.93 -4.50
C ARG A 712 -13.37 -22.94 -3.35
N MET A 713 -12.55 -21.89 -3.26
CA MET A 713 -12.74 -20.83 -2.28
C MET A 713 -14.10 -20.13 -2.49
N ILE A 714 -14.44 -19.79 -3.74
CA ILE A 714 -15.72 -19.16 -4.09
C ILE A 714 -16.90 -20.06 -3.73
N GLU A 715 -16.89 -21.34 -4.09
CA GLU A 715 -17.99 -22.23 -3.72
C GLU A 715 -18.16 -22.31 -2.20
N ARG A 716 -17.05 -22.35 -1.42
CA ARG A 716 -17.14 -22.28 0.04
C ARG A 716 -17.67 -20.95 0.56
N VAL A 717 -17.29 -19.83 -0.06
CA VAL A 717 -17.84 -18.50 0.28
C VAL A 717 -19.35 -18.51 0.07
N ARG A 718 -19.81 -19.03 -1.07
CA ARG A 718 -21.23 -19.08 -1.41
C ARG A 718 -22.03 -20.03 -0.54
N GLU A 719 -21.48 -21.20 -0.18
CA GLU A 719 -22.08 -22.14 0.79
C GLU A 719 -22.38 -21.47 2.14
N LYS A 720 -21.50 -20.57 2.59
CA LYS A 720 -21.67 -19.84 3.86
C LYS A 720 -22.43 -18.52 3.72
N SER A 721 -22.68 -18.07 2.50
CA SER A 721 -23.23 -16.74 2.26
C SER A 721 -24.69 -16.66 2.66
N HIS A 722 -25.07 -15.52 3.25
CA HIS A 722 -26.47 -15.20 3.44
C HIS A 722 -27.10 -14.90 2.05
N PRO A 723 -28.24 -15.53 1.68
CA PRO A 723 -28.82 -15.40 0.34
C PRO A 723 -29.06 -13.97 -0.14
N ASP A 724 -29.45 -13.08 0.79
CA ASP A 724 -29.77 -11.68 0.49
C ASP A 724 -28.57 -10.72 0.62
N GLU A 725 -27.46 -11.16 1.23
CA GLU A 725 -26.32 -10.29 1.52
C GLU A 725 -25.09 -10.65 0.66
N GLY A 726 -25.01 -11.87 0.12
CA GLY A 726 -23.94 -12.28 -0.81
C GLY A 726 -22.58 -12.53 -0.15
N PHE A 727 -22.54 -12.64 1.19
CA PHE A 727 -21.34 -13.00 1.95
C PHE A 727 -21.71 -13.71 3.27
N TYR A 728 -20.71 -14.27 3.95
CA TYR A 728 -20.88 -14.89 5.27
C TYR A 728 -21.08 -13.83 6.36
N ALA A 729 -22.33 -13.48 6.63
CA ALA A 729 -22.66 -12.60 7.74
C ALA A 729 -22.59 -13.35 9.07
N HIS A 730 -21.74 -12.91 9.99
CA HIS A 730 -21.52 -13.58 11.27
C HIS A 730 -21.62 -12.59 12.44
N PRO A 731 -21.80 -13.08 13.69
CA PRO A 731 -21.64 -12.24 14.86
C PRO A 731 -20.25 -11.59 14.89
N LEU A 732 -20.19 -10.28 15.03
CA LEU A 732 -18.94 -9.54 15.06
C LEU A 732 -18.18 -9.86 16.37
N PRO A 733 -16.86 -10.13 16.30
CA PRO A 733 -16.07 -10.38 17.51
C PRO A 733 -15.86 -9.09 18.33
N ARG A 734 -15.44 -9.26 19.59
CA ARG A 734 -14.93 -8.15 20.42
C ARG A 734 -13.79 -7.41 19.68
N GLY A 735 -13.73 -6.09 19.81
CA GLY A 735 -12.90 -5.20 19.00
C GLY A 735 -13.52 -4.76 17.67
N HIS A 736 -14.51 -5.48 17.16
CA HIS A 736 -15.36 -5.07 16.03
C HIS A 736 -16.76 -4.65 16.49
N CYS A 737 -17.23 -5.24 17.58
CA CYS A 737 -18.47 -4.85 18.26
C CYS A 737 -18.33 -5.09 19.77
N GLU A 738 -18.75 -4.11 20.57
CA GLU A 738 -18.79 -4.23 22.04
C GLU A 738 -20.21 -4.40 22.60
N CYS A 739 -21.22 -4.48 21.73
CA CYS A 739 -22.62 -4.66 22.13
C CYS A 739 -22.90 -6.10 22.61
N ASP A 740 -23.94 -6.23 23.43
CA ASP A 740 -24.48 -7.51 23.87
C ASP A 740 -26.01 -7.55 23.60
N PRO A 741 -26.50 -8.45 22.73
CA PRO A 741 -25.72 -9.38 21.91
C PRO A 741 -24.90 -8.65 20.82
N PRO A 742 -23.83 -9.28 20.28
CA PRO A 742 -23.04 -8.70 19.21
C PRO A 742 -23.86 -8.54 17.92
N HIS A 743 -23.68 -7.42 17.24
CA HIS A 743 -24.28 -7.20 15.91
C HIS A 743 -23.71 -8.19 14.88
N ARG A 744 -24.47 -8.45 13.82
CA ARG A 744 -24.05 -9.31 12.70
C ARG A 744 -23.57 -8.48 11.50
N GLY A 745 -22.67 -9.05 10.71
CA GLY A 745 -22.15 -8.45 9.48
C GLY A 745 -20.65 -8.64 9.37
N GLU A 746 -19.93 -7.57 9.00
CA GLU A 746 -18.49 -7.60 8.77
C GLU A 746 -17.86 -6.20 8.90
N ALA A 747 -16.52 -6.12 8.93
CA ALA A 747 -15.76 -4.89 8.71
C ALA A 747 -15.71 -4.48 7.24
N GLY A 748 -15.85 -3.19 6.96
CA GLY A 748 -16.07 -2.66 5.60
C GLY A 748 -14.91 -2.99 4.67
N PHE A 749 -13.69 -2.71 5.13
CA PHE A 749 -12.49 -2.99 4.37
C PHE A 749 -12.29 -4.49 4.09
N MET A 750 -12.70 -5.38 5.00
CA MET A 750 -12.59 -6.83 4.80
C MET A 750 -13.53 -7.29 3.69
N MET A 751 -14.73 -6.72 3.65
CA MET A 751 -15.66 -6.91 2.54
C MET A 751 -15.14 -6.34 1.23
N GLY A 752 -14.48 -5.17 1.26
CA GLY A 752 -13.80 -4.60 0.10
C GLY A 752 -12.79 -5.58 -0.52
N VAL A 753 -11.92 -6.17 0.32
CA VAL A 753 -10.95 -7.21 -0.10
C VAL A 753 -11.66 -8.44 -0.70
N LEU A 754 -12.73 -8.93 -0.07
CA LEU A 754 -13.49 -10.06 -0.60
C LEU A 754 -14.09 -9.74 -1.98
N MET A 755 -14.73 -8.56 -2.14
CA MET A 755 -15.27 -8.12 -3.42
C MET A 755 -14.19 -7.97 -4.49
N THR A 756 -12.99 -7.49 -4.15
CA THR A 756 -11.86 -7.46 -5.10
C THR A 756 -11.48 -8.87 -5.56
N GLY A 757 -11.34 -9.83 -4.64
CA GLY A 757 -11.04 -11.23 -4.99
C GLY A 757 -12.13 -11.89 -5.84
N MET A 758 -13.40 -11.66 -5.49
CA MET A 758 -14.57 -12.13 -6.26
C MET A 758 -14.62 -11.52 -7.66
N LYS A 759 -14.35 -10.21 -7.77
CA LYS A 759 -14.27 -9.51 -9.07
C LYS A 759 -13.16 -10.07 -9.93
N MET A 760 -11.96 -10.32 -9.38
CA MET A 760 -10.85 -10.95 -10.13
C MET A 760 -11.26 -12.32 -10.69
N TYR A 761 -11.98 -13.13 -9.91
CA TYR A 761 -12.50 -14.42 -10.36
C TYR A 761 -13.57 -14.26 -11.45
N TYR A 762 -14.52 -13.32 -11.28
CA TYR A 762 -15.56 -13.01 -12.28
C TYR A 762 -14.96 -12.53 -13.61
N GLU A 763 -13.96 -11.65 -13.58
CA GLU A 763 -13.27 -11.13 -14.78
C GLU A 763 -12.66 -12.24 -15.64
N VAL A 764 -12.28 -13.37 -15.02
CA VAL A 764 -11.72 -14.54 -15.71
C VAL A 764 -12.80 -15.54 -16.14
N THR A 765 -13.82 -15.76 -15.30
CA THR A 765 -14.76 -16.89 -15.48
C THR A 765 -16.11 -16.51 -16.04
N GLY A 766 -16.53 -15.24 -15.90
CA GLY A 766 -17.88 -14.79 -16.22
C GLY A 766 -18.97 -15.39 -15.32
N ASP A 767 -18.63 -15.89 -14.13
CA ASP A 767 -19.62 -16.50 -13.23
C ASP A 767 -20.59 -15.46 -12.65
N GLU A 768 -21.75 -15.33 -13.29
CA GLU A 768 -22.78 -14.35 -12.94
C GLU A 768 -23.29 -14.45 -11.49
N ARG A 769 -23.18 -15.64 -10.87
CA ARG A 769 -23.56 -15.83 -9.46
C ARG A 769 -22.66 -14.98 -8.55
N VAL A 770 -21.37 -14.90 -8.87
CA VAL A 770 -20.39 -14.11 -8.12
C VAL A 770 -20.62 -12.62 -8.32
N ALA A 771 -21.01 -12.19 -9.53
CA ALA A 771 -21.36 -10.80 -9.78
C ALA A 771 -22.59 -10.36 -8.95
N ASP A 772 -23.60 -11.21 -8.84
CA ASP A 772 -24.77 -10.98 -7.98
C ASP A 772 -24.39 -10.90 -6.49
N ASP A 773 -23.52 -11.79 -6.02
CA ASP A 773 -23.00 -11.77 -4.64
C ASP A 773 -22.24 -10.46 -4.34
N ILE A 774 -21.45 -9.93 -5.27
CA ILE A 774 -20.79 -8.61 -5.13
C ILE A 774 -21.83 -7.48 -5.01
N VAL A 775 -22.90 -7.50 -5.82
CA VAL A 775 -23.96 -6.47 -5.77
C VAL A 775 -24.66 -6.47 -4.42
N LYS A 776 -25.00 -7.65 -3.89
CA LYS A 776 -25.63 -7.80 -2.57
C LYS A 776 -24.70 -7.30 -1.46
N ALA A 777 -23.42 -7.67 -1.52
CA ALA A 777 -22.42 -7.23 -0.55
C ALA A 777 -22.23 -5.70 -0.55
N ALA A 778 -22.15 -5.07 -1.72
CA ALA A 778 -22.03 -3.62 -1.86
C ALA A 778 -23.26 -2.88 -1.30
N ARG A 779 -24.47 -3.39 -1.57
CA ARG A 779 -25.71 -2.84 -1.01
C ARG A 779 -25.76 -2.98 0.50
N PHE A 780 -25.30 -4.11 1.05
CA PHE A 780 -25.17 -4.29 2.49
C PHE A 780 -24.22 -3.26 3.12
N LEU A 781 -23.04 -3.06 2.54
CA LEU A 781 -22.05 -2.08 3.00
C LEU A 781 -22.64 -0.68 3.03
N VAL A 782 -23.22 -0.21 1.92
CA VAL A 782 -23.82 1.12 1.87
C VAL A 782 -24.99 1.25 2.84
N LYS A 783 -25.86 0.24 2.93
CA LYS A 783 -27.02 0.27 3.85
C LYS A 783 -26.62 0.36 5.32
N THR A 784 -25.56 -0.34 5.73
CA THR A 784 -25.25 -0.53 7.16
C THR A 784 -24.11 0.36 7.65
N MET A 785 -23.23 0.81 6.75
CA MET A 785 -21.97 1.44 7.11
C MET A 785 -21.80 2.85 6.53
N TRP A 786 -22.45 3.19 5.42
CA TRP A 786 -22.36 4.54 4.87
C TRP A 786 -23.02 5.55 5.80
N GLU A 787 -22.30 6.62 6.13
CA GLU A 787 -22.79 7.73 6.93
C GLU A 787 -22.82 8.99 6.08
N PRO A 788 -23.98 9.33 5.46
CA PRO A 788 -24.09 10.44 4.52
C PRO A 788 -23.60 11.77 5.10
N GLU A 789 -23.90 12.03 6.37
CA GLU A 789 -23.51 13.28 7.05
C GLU A 789 -22.00 13.46 7.16
N LYS A 790 -21.27 12.35 7.23
CA LYS A 790 -19.82 12.33 7.34
C LYS A 790 -19.14 11.99 6.03
N LEU A 791 -19.88 11.67 4.95
CA LEU A 791 -19.33 11.25 3.66
C LEU A 791 -18.30 10.11 3.78
N GLY A 792 -18.50 9.21 4.74
CA GLY A 792 -17.57 8.13 5.05
C GLY A 792 -18.27 6.87 5.50
N PHE A 793 -17.51 5.79 5.62
CA PHE A 793 -18.02 4.49 6.07
C PHE A 793 -17.64 4.25 7.53
N ARG A 794 -18.55 3.68 8.33
CA ARG A 794 -18.21 3.09 9.63
C ARG A 794 -17.14 2.01 9.44
N TYR A 795 -16.39 1.71 10.49
CA TYR A 795 -15.40 0.62 10.48
C TYR A 795 -16.05 -0.77 10.28
N THR A 796 -17.22 -0.99 10.88
CA THR A 796 -18.00 -2.24 10.75
C THR A 796 -19.49 -1.97 10.61
N SER A 797 -20.29 -3.02 10.35
CA SER A 797 -21.75 -2.96 10.41
C SER A 797 -22.32 -2.64 11.81
N CYS A 798 -21.50 -2.59 12.87
CA CYS A 798 -21.93 -2.12 14.18
C CYS A 798 -22.14 -0.59 14.15
N PRO A 799 -23.36 -0.10 14.50
CA PRO A 799 -23.69 1.33 14.44
C PRO A 799 -22.89 2.20 15.42
N LYS A 800 -22.25 1.58 16.43
CA LYS A 800 -21.40 2.27 17.42
C LYS A 800 -19.95 2.44 16.99
N THR A 801 -19.55 1.92 15.82
CA THR A 801 -18.17 2.07 15.34
C THR A 801 -17.94 3.40 14.65
N ASN A 802 -16.70 3.89 14.72
CA ASN A 802 -16.31 5.18 14.15
C ASN A 802 -16.38 5.18 12.63
N VAL A 803 -16.61 6.36 12.06
CA VAL A 803 -16.55 6.61 10.61
C VAL A 803 -15.12 6.92 10.19
N THR A 804 -14.70 6.31 9.08
CA THR A 804 -13.39 6.48 8.47
C THR A 804 -13.53 6.82 6.99
N TYR A 805 -12.58 7.61 6.47
CA TYR A 805 -12.56 8.02 5.06
C TYR A 805 -11.63 7.14 4.22
N SER A 806 -10.53 6.68 4.81
CA SER A 806 -9.51 5.90 4.09
C SER A 806 -10.01 4.53 3.65
N SER A 807 -10.95 3.90 4.37
CA SER A 807 -11.53 2.60 4.03
C SER A 807 -12.24 2.59 2.67
N ALA A 808 -12.72 3.76 2.21
CA ALA A 808 -13.31 3.91 0.89
C ALA A 808 -12.35 3.44 -0.22
N THR A 809 -11.03 3.64 -0.07
CA THR A 809 -10.07 3.28 -1.14
C THR A 809 -10.01 1.79 -1.48
N ILE A 810 -10.39 0.92 -0.55
CA ILE A 810 -10.44 -0.54 -0.79
C ILE A 810 -11.87 -1.05 -1.00
N GLU A 811 -12.87 -0.34 -0.48
CA GLU A 811 -14.30 -0.69 -0.63
C GLU A 811 -14.86 -0.30 -2.00
N LEU A 812 -14.40 0.83 -2.55
CA LEU A 812 -15.01 1.45 -3.72
C LEU A 812 -14.81 0.66 -5.03
N GLU A 813 -13.78 -0.19 -5.14
CA GLU A 813 -13.65 -1.05 -6.34
C GLU A 813 -14.88 -1.96 -6.49
N GLY A 814 -15.30 -2.61 -5.40
CA GLY A 814 -16.47 -3.49 -5.38
C GLY A 814 -17.79 -2.73 -5.50
N ILE A 815 -17.92 -1.59 -4.80
CA ILE A 815 -19.15 -0.77 -4.85
C ILE A 815 -19.35 -0.17 -6.25
N ALA A 816 -18.29 0.32 -6.91
CA ALA A 816 -18.39 0.85 -8.27
C ALA A 816 -18.69 -0.25 -9.29
N PHE A 817 -18.12 -1.46 -9.12
CA PHE A 817 -18.52 -2.62 -9.92
C PHE A 817 -20.03 -2.90 -9.77
N ALA A 818 -20.54 -2.95 -8.54
CA ALA A 818 -21.94 -3.20 -8.25
C ALA A 818 -22.86 -2.11 -8.84
N ALA A 819 -22.48 -0.85 -8.70
CA ALA A 819 -23.22 0.29 -9.23
C ALA A 819 -23.44 0.17 -10.75
N ARG A 820 -22.41 -0.22 -11.51
CA ARG A 820 -22.55 -0.45 -12.95
C ARG A 820 -23.35 -1.70 -13.26
N ARG A 821 -23.05 -2.82 -12.59
CA ARG A 821 -23.69 -4.12 -12.86
C ARG A 821 -25.20 -4.07 -12.62
N ALA A 822 -25.62 -3.35 -11.58
CA ALA A 822 -27.02 -3.20 -11.18
C ALA A 822 -27.69 -1.94 -11.74
N ASN A 823 -26.96 -1.11 -12.50
CA ASN A 823 -27.40 0.22 -12.95
C ASN A 823 -27.99 1.07 -11.79
N ASP A 824 -27.27 1.12 -10.67
CA ASP A 824 -27.72 1.69 -9.41
C ASP A 824 -27.11 3.10 -9.20
N PRO A 825 -27.85 4.18 -9.48
CA PRO A 825 -27.33 5.53 -9.39
C PRO A 825 -27.02 5.96 -7.95
N ALA A 826 -27.66 5.35 -6.94
CA ALA A 826 -27.39 5.65 -5.55
C ALA A 826 -26.01 5.13 -5.13
N LEU A 827 -25.66 3.91 -5.53
CA LEU A 827 -24.32 3.38 -5.31
C LEU A 827 -23.26 4.21 -6.05
N ALA A 828 -23.54 4.61 -7.29
CA ALA A 828 -22.62 5.44 -8.07
C ALA A 828 -22.37 6.81 -7.39
N GLU A 829 -23.41 7.42 -6.83
CA GLU A 829 -23.28 8.68 -6.09
C GLU A 829 -22.47 8.51 -4.80
N VAL A 830 -22.71 7.44 -4.04
CA VAL A 830 -21.89 7.12 -2.85
C VAL A 830 -20.42 6.94 -3.23
N CYS A 831 -20.11 6.29 -4.36
CA CYS A 831 -18.72 6.18 -4.83
C CYS A 831 -18.05 7.54 -5.04
N ARG A 832 -18.74 8.48 -5.70
CA ARG A 832 -18.20 9.83 -5.95
C ARG A 832 -18.04 10.61 -4.66
N GLN A 833 -19.04 10.56 -3.78
CA GLN A 833 -19.01 11.22 -2.46
C GLN A 833 -17.85 10.71 -1.61
N ALA A 834 -17.76 9.40 -1.45
CA ALA A 834 -16.73 8.76 -0.65
C ALA A 834 -15.32 9.02 -1.21
N LEU A 835 -15.12 8.94 -2.54
CA LEU A 835 -13.82 9.20 -3.13
C LEU A 835 -13.39 10.66 -2.98
N ALA A 836 -14.31 11.60 -3.20
CA ALA A 836 -14.03 13.03 -3.01
C ALA A 836 -13.66 13.35 -1.55
N ALA A 837 -14.33 12.72 -0.58
CA ALA A 837 -14.01 12.86 0.84
C ALA A 837 -12.70 12.14 1.23
N ALA A 838 -12.39 11.01 0.60
CA ALA A 838 -11.21 10.22 0.90
C ALA A 838 -9.91 10.83 0.36
N LEU A 839 -9.91 11.40 -0.84
CA LEU A 839 -8.70 11.89 -1.52
C LEU A 839 -7.83 12.84 -0.66
N PRO A 840 -8.38 13.89 -0.01
CA PRO A 840 -7.59 14.78 0.83
C PRO A 840 -7.01 14.08 2.08
N THR A 841 -7.62 12.98 2.51
CA THR A 841 -7.22 12.21 3.70
C THR A 841 -6.17 11.14 3.39
N LEU A 842 -5.83 10.92 2.12
CA LEU A 842 -4.79 9.99 1.71
C LEU A 842 -3.41 10.54 2.06
N THR A 843 -3.06 10.44 3.33
CA THR A 843 -1.75 10.83 3.85
C THR A 843 -1.09 9.63 4.50
N GLY A 844 0.24 9.62 4.50
CA GLY A 844 1.03 8.65 5.25
C GLY A 844 1.88 7.73 4.37
N ALA A 845 2.76 7.02 5.06
CA ALA A 845 3.69 6.04 4.52
C ALA A 845 3.42 4.65 5.13
N GLY A 846 4.14 3.63 4.67
CA GLY A 846 4.04 2.26 5.21
C GLY A 846 2.64 1.68 5.05
N LYS A 847 2.01 1.23 6.15
CA LYS A 847 0.66 0.61 6.14
C LYS A 847 -0.38 1.44 5.40
N GLY A 848 -0.45 2.74 5.67
CA GLY A 848 -1.43 3.63 5.05
C GLY A 848 -1.28 3.65 3.53
N MET A 849 -0.02 3.72 3.06
CA MET A 849 0.31 3.70 1.65
C MET A 849 0.00 2.35 0.98
N GLY A 850 0.35 1.24 1.63
CA GLY A 850 0.01 -0.10 1.14
C GLY A 850 -1.50 -0.30 1.04
N PHE A 851 -2.23 0.14 2.08
CA PHE A 851 -3.67 0.02 2.17
C PHE A 851 -4.40 0.63 0.98
N TYR A 852 -4.08 1.87 0.58
CA TYR A 852 -4.77 2.51 -0.54
C TYR A 852 -4.15 2.16 -1.91
N LEU A 853 -2.82 2.10 -2.05
CA LEU A 853 -2.19 1.93 -3.37
C LEU A 853 -2.54 0.60 -4.03
N ARG A 854 -2.71 -0.45 -3.23
CA ARG A 854 -2.98 -1.80 -3.72
C ARG A 854 -4.22 -1.87 -4.60
N SER A 855 -5.29 -1.15 -4.24
CA SER A 855 -6.59 -1.22 -4.93
C SER A 855 -6.90 0.05 -5.70
N ALA A 856 -6.20 1.15 -5.42
CA ALA A 856 -6.50 2.45 -6.01
C ALA A 856 -6.55 2.44 -7.54
N PRO A 857 -5.57 1.90 -8.29
CA PRO A 857 -5.63 1.88 -9.76
C PRO A 857 -6.92 1.28 -10.33
N GLN A 858 -7.33 0.10 -9.84
CA GLN A 858 -8.59 -0.54 -10.27
C GLN A 858 -9.83 0.17 -9.74
N MET A 859 -9.76 0.79 -8.56
CA MET A 859 -10.84 1.61 -8.00
C MET A 859 -11.05 2.88 -8.82
N LEU A 860 -9.98 3.58 -9.20
CA LEU A 860 -10.03 4.78 -10.05
C LEU A 860 -10.63 4.45 -11.43
N ASP A 861 -10.23 3.33 -12.03
CA ASP A 861 -10.86 2.81 -13.24
C ASP A 861 -12.36 2.54 -13.03
N ALA A 862 -12.69 1.87 -11.92
CA ALA A 862 -14.06 1.48 -11.64
C ALA A 862 -14.98 2.71 -11.50
N VAL A 863 -14.49 3.75 -10.79
CA VAL A 863 -15.20 5.01 -10.59
C VAL A 863 -15.25 5.85 -11.87
N ALA A 864 -14.18 5.92 -12.65
CA ALA A 864 -14.13 6.66 -13.91
C ALA A 864 -15.16 6.14 -14.93
N ALA A 865 -15.47 4.84 -14.89
CA ALA A 865 -16.46 4.22 -15.76
C ALA A 865 -17.91 4.27 -15.21
N LEU A 866 -18.19 5.00 -14.12
CA LEU A 866 -19.56 5.18 -13.64
C LEU A 866 -20.34 6.19 -14.51
N PRO A 867 -21.63 5.94 -14.81
CA PRO A 867 -22.44 6.85 -15.62
C PRO A 867 -22.72 8.15 -14.88
N GLY A 868 -22.55 9.32 -15.53
CA GLY A 868 -22.77 10.63 -14.93
C GLY A 868 -21.64 11.64 -15.27
N PRO A 869 -21.51 12.75 -14.53
CA PRO A 869 -20.42 13.69 -14.72
C PRO A 869 -19.07 13.03 -14.43
N SER A 870 -18.01 13.57 -15.04
CA SER A 870 -16.64 13.14 -14.72
C SER A 870 -16.39 13.36 -13.21
N PHE A 871 -15.50 12.54 -12.63
CA PHE A 871 -15.15 12.71 -11.21
C PHE A 871 -14.57 14.10 -10.92
N ASP A 872 -13.87 14.71 -11.89
CA ASP A 872 -13.36 16.08 -11.81
C ASP A 872 -14.45 17.15 -11.76
N ASP A 873 -15.44 17.04 -12.65
CA ASP A 873 -16.59 17.95 -12.65
C ASP A 873 -17.36 17.83 -11.34
N TYR A 874 -17.56 16.59 -10.89
CA TYR A 874 -18.16 16.29 -9.61
C TYR A 874 -17.35 16.92 -8.47
N ARG A 875 -16.02 16.74 -8.44
CA ARG A 875 -15.14 17.28 -7.40
C ARG A 875 -15.15 18.80 -7.39
N ARG A 876 -15.10 19.46 -8.56
CA ARG A 876 -15.20 20.92 -8.68
C ARG A 876 -16.52 21.43 -8.12
N ARG A 877 -17.63 20.78 -8.46
CA ARG A 877 -18.95 21.10 -7.91
C ARG A 877 -18.99 20.91 -6.40
N MET A 878 -18.44 19.80 -5.89
CA MET A 878 -18.38 19.53 -4.46
C MET A 878 -17.50 20.54 -3.72
N GLU A 879 -16.37 20.93 -4.29
CA GLU A 879 -15.50 21.96 -3.72
C GLU A 879 -16.22 23.32 -3.64
N ALA A 880 -16.95 23.70 -4.70
CA ALA A 880 -17.79 24.90 -4.70
C ALA A 880 -18.87 24.84 -3.60
N LEU A 881 -19.58 23.71 -3.47
CA LEU A 881 -20.57 23.50 -2.42
C LEU A 881 -19.94 23.50 -1.03
N VAL A 882 -18.77 22.87 -0.84
CA VAL A 882 -18.04 22.79 0.43
C VAL A 882 -17.55 24.18 0.88
N ARG A 883 -17.13 25.03 -0.06
CA ARG A 883 -16.72 26.43 0.20
C ARG A 883 -17.91 27.39 0.30
N SER A 884 -19.12 26.94 -0.01
CA SER A 884 -20.31 27.81 0.01
C SER A 884 -20.57 28.36 1.42
N PRO A 885 -20.69 29.70 1.58
CA PRO A 885 -21.12 30.30 2.84
C PRO A 885 -22.46 29.76 3.34
N ALA A 886 -23.31 29.21 2.46
CA ALA A 886 -24.59 28.61 2.84
C ALA A 886 -24.45 27.41 3.78
N ARG A 887 -23.28 26.75 3.85
CA ARG A 887 -23.01 25.68 4.83
C ARG A 887 -22.92 26.19 6.26
N ARG A 888 -22.55 27.45 6.45
CA ARG A 888 -22.37 28.03 7.79
C ARG A 888 -23.73 28.15 8.47
N PRO A 889 -23.81 27.90 9.79
CA PRO A 889 -25.04 28.12 10.55
C PRO A 889 -25.40 29.61 10.64
N TYR A 890 -24.42 30.50 10.42
CA TYR A 890 -24.56 31.95 10.49
C TYR A 890 -24.07 32.65 9.19
N PRO A 891 -24.72 33.75 8.73
CA PRO A 891 -24.34 34.46 7.49
C PRO A 891 -23.04 35.27 7.57
N GLY A 892 -22.46 35.43 8.77
CA GLY A 892 -21.24 36.21 9.00
C GLY A 892 -19.93 35.53 8.57
N PRO A 893 -18.79 36.25 8.66
CA PRO A 893 -17.48 35.69 8.35
C PRO A 893 -17.05 34.60 9.35
N LEU A 894 -17.55 34.65 10.59
CA LEU A 894 -17.38 33.61 11.60
C LEU A 894 -18.60 32.68 11.62
N GLY A 895 -18.38 31.39 11.39
CA GLY A 895 -19.48 30.44 11.14
C GLY A 895 -20.34 30.15 12.38
N ASN A 896 -19.75 30.05 13.56
CA ASN A 896 -20.43 29.74 14.82
C ASN A 896 -19.90 30.65 15.95
N PRO A 897 -20.45 31.86 16.11
CA PRO A 897 -19.89 32.88 16.99
C PRO A 897 -20.31 32.81 18.47
N ASP A 898 -21.42 32.14 18.80
CA ASP A 898 -22.07 32.22 20.12
C ASP A 898 -22.34 30.86 20.78
N TYR A 899 -21.96 29.75 20.14
CA TYR A 899 -22.00 28.40 20.72
C TYR A 899 -23.39 27.87 21.12
N GLU A 900 -24.47 28.58 20.79
CA GLU A 900 -25.85 28.27 21.18
C GLU A 900 -26.33 26.88 20.74
N GLU A 901 -25.79 26.38 19.63
CA GLU A 901 -26.21 25.13 18.99
C GLU A 901 -25.09 24.06 19.00
N GLY A 902 -23.90 24.39 19.53
CA GLY A 902 -22.72 23.51 19.55
C GLY A 902 -21.41 24.24 19.31
N HIS A 903 -20.32 23.51 19.06
CA HIS A 903 -18.98 24.07 18.84
C HIS A 903 -18.43 23.84 17.43
N ASP A 904 -19.32 23.69 16.43
CA ASP A 904 -18.92 23.46 15.04
C ASP A 904 -17.91 24.52 14.57
N GLY A 905 -16.81 24.08 13.97
CA GLY A 905 -15.73 24.95 13.53
C GLY A 905 -14.72 25.36 14.61
N TRP A 906 -14.82 24.85 15.85
CA TRP A 906 -13.91 25.15 16.96
C TRP A 906 -13.24 23.91 17.54
N VAL A 907 -11.96 24.04 17.90
CA VAL A 907 -11.15 22.97 18.51
C VAL A 907 -10.21 23.50 19.59
N THR A 908 -9.87 22.65 20.54
CA THR A 908 -8.83 22.91 21.55
C THR A 908 -7.51 22.25 21.16
N ARG A 909 -6.40 22.70 21.75
CA ARG A 909 -5.08 22.06 21.59
C ARG A 909 -4.91 20.88 22.56
N THR A 910 -3.96 20.00 22.26
CA THR A 910 -3.66 18.80 23.05
C THR A 910 -3.47 19.14 24.53
N GLY A 911 -4.20 18.46 25.41
CA GLY A 911 -4.20 18.70 26.86
C GLY A 911 -5.41 19.49 27.38
N PHE A 912 -6.20 20.10 26.49
CA PHE A 912 -7.41 20.85 26.85
C PHE A 912 -8.68 20.21 26.28
N SER A 913 -9.77 20.29 27.03
CA SER A 913 -11.11 19.80 26.68
C SER A 913 -12.05 20.98 26.45
N LEU A 914 -12.95 20.86 25.47
CA LEU A 914 -14.00 21.83 25.15
C LEU A 914 -15.37 21.25 25.51
N ALA A 915 -16.17 22.00 26.25
CA ALA A 915 -17.56 21.69 26.53
C ALA A 915 -18.44 22.91 26.25
N ILE A 916 -19.61 22.69 25.65
CA ILE A 916 -20.64 23.72 25.48
C ILE A 916 -21.64 23.57 26.60
N VAL A 917 -21.67 24.55 27.51
CA VAL A 917 -22.40 24.45 28.77
C VAL A 917 -23.06 25.78 29.16
N PRO A 918 -24.21 25.76 29.86
CA PRO A 918 -24.89 26.97 30.33
C PRO A 918 -24.01 27.86 31.22
N GLU A 919 -23.15 27.28 32.06
CA GLU A 919 -22.25 28.04 32.95
C GLU A 919 -21.12 28.76 32.20
N GLY A 920 -20.91 28.38 30.93
CA GLY A 920 -19.99 29.01 30.00
C GLY A 920 -20.60 30.18 29.23
N ALA A 921 -21.90 30.44 29.38
CA ALA A 921 -22.60 31.50 28.67
C ALA A 921 -22.36 32.88 29.29
N HIS A 922 -22.09 33.87 28.45
CA HIS A 922 -22.17 35.29 28.80
C HIS A 922 -23.57 35.83 28.50
N ALA A 923 -24.14 35.45 27.36
CA ALA A 923 -25.51 35.70 26.97
C ALA A 923 -26.11 34.44 26.33
N GLY A 924 -27.44 34.40 26.15
CA GLY A 924 -28.08 33.26 25.51
C GLY A 924 -28.18 32.01 26.41
N ARG A 925 -28.08 30.82 25.81
CA ARG A 925 -28.32 29.51 26.45
C ARG A 925 -27.05 28.78 26.86
N ALA A 926 -25.95 28.92 26.12
CA ALA A 926 -24.71 28.18 26.38
C ALA A 926 -23.50 28.88 25.76
N GLY A 927 -22.33 28.72 26.39
CA GLY A 927 -21.05 29.20 25.85
C GLY A 927 -19.96 28.13 25.96
N ALA A 928 -18.77 28.44 25.45
CA ALA A 928 -17.67 27.49 25.39
C ALA A 928 -16.84 27.53 26.68
N ARG A 929 -16.76 26.41 27.39
CA ARG A 929 -15.87 26.21 28.54
C ARG A 929 -14.68 25.33 28.14
N VAL A 930 -13.48 25.83 28.41
CA VAL A 930 -12.21 25.14 28.12
C VAL A 930 -11.51 24.83 29.43
N THR A 931 -11.18 23.56 29.65
CA THR A 931 -10.51 23.08 30.86
C THR A 931 -9.37 22.14 30.52
N GLY A 932 -8.38 22.04 31.41
CA GLY A 932 -7.33 21.03 31.30
C GLY A 932 -5.94 21.61 31.42
N LYS A 933 -4.95 20.80 31.06
CA LYS A 933 -3.53 21.07 31.27
C LYS A 933 -2.74 20.70 30.02
N GLY A 934 -2.06 21.68 29.41
CA GLY A 934 -1.37 21.51 28.13
C GLY A 934 -0.05 22.29 28.04
N ARG A 935 0.79 21.96 27.06
CA ARG A 935 2.14 22.53 26.84
C ARG A 935 2.45 22.71 25.35
N GLY A 936 3.30 23.68 24.99
CA GLY A 936 3.98 23.78 23.70
C GLY A 936 3.17 24.38 22.55
N GLN A 937 1.96 24.89 22.81
CA GLN A 937 1.05 25.43 21.80
C GLN A 937 0.55 26.83 22.24
N ASN A 938 0.41 27.75 21.28
CA ASN A 938 0.15 29.17 21.56
C ASN A 938 -1.35 29.52 21.73
N GLU A 939 -2.25 28.54 21.83
CA GLU A 939 -3.72 28.72 21.81
C GLU A 939 -4.42 27.73 22.76
N TYR A 940 -5.42 28.20 23.52
CA TYR A 940 -6.32 27.35 24.29
C TYR A 940 -7.47 26.82 23.42
N LEU A 941 -8.08 27.71 22.64
CA LEU A 941 -9.21 27.47 21.76
C LEU A 941 -8.97 28.19 20.43
N VAL A 942 -9.27 27.53 19.31
CA VAL A 942 -9.05 28.09 17.98
C VAL A 942 -10.12 27.62 16.99
N THR A 943 -10.47 28.50 16.05
CA THR A 943 -11.28 28.10 14.88
C THR A 943 -10.49 27.15 13.99
N ILE A 944 -11.15 26.16 13.40
CA ILE A 944 -10.49 25.23 12.46
C ILE A 944 -10.06 26.01 11.22
N TYR A 945 -8.77 25.93 10.87
CA TYR A 945 -8.22 26.50 9.65
C TYR A 945 -7.53 25.41 8.84
N ASP A 946 -7.79 25.37 7.52
CA ASP A 946 -7.15 24.44 6.59
C ASP A 946 -6.10 25.18 5.76
N THR A 947 -4.94 24.59 5.55
CA THR A 947 -3.91 25.19 4.71
C THR A 947 -4.29 25.30 3.24
N ARG A 948 -5.35 24.63 2.81
CA ARG A 948 -5.85 24.63 1.42
C ARG A 948 -7.16 25.40 1.23
N GLY A 949 -7.70 26.00 2.28
CA GLY A 949 -8.93 26.78 2.22
C GLY A 949 -10.20 25.96 1.98
N THR A 950 -10.19 24.64 2.19
CA THR A 950 -11.33 23.76 1.85
C THR A 950 -12.36 23.63 2.98
N ASN A 951 -12.12 24.23 4.15
CA ASN A 951 -13.07 24.16 5.26
C ASN A 951 -14.13 25.27 5.16
N PRO A 952 -15.44 24.96 5.18
CA PRO A 952 -16.51 25.97 5.17
C PRO A 952 -16.45 26.95 6.35
N MET A 953 -15.91 26.50 7.49
CA MET A 953 -15.84 27.28 8.73
C MET A 953 -14.60 28.17 8.80
N GLU A 954 -13.64 28.02 7.87
CA GLU A 954 -12.51 28.93 7.79
C GLU A 954 -12.98 30.33 7.40
N ILE A 955 -12.41 31.34 8.05
CA ILE A 955 -12.79 32.73 7.88
C ILE A 955 -12.24 33.21 6.53
N THR A 956 -13.10 33.10 5.52
CA THR A 956 -12.88 33.57 4.16
C THR A 956 -13.99 34.59 3.90
N GLY A 957 -13.64 35.87 3.77
CA GLY A 957 -14.65 36.92 3.89
C GLY A 957 -14.15 38.33 4.11
N LEU A 958 -12.95 38.47 4.68
CA LEU A 958 -12.39 39.77 5.00
C LEU A 958 -11.89 40.46 3.72
N GLU A 959 -12.36 41.68 3.47
CA GLU A 959 -11.99 42.44 2.28
C GLU A 959 -10.66 43.17 2.48
N PRO A 960 -9.67 42.98 1.60
CA PRO A 960 -8.44 43.76 1.62
C PRO A 960 -8.68 45.28 1.65
N GLY A 961 -7.87 45.99 2.43
CA GLY A 961 -7.97 47.44 2.63
C GLY A 961 -9.05 47.88 3.62
N LYS A 962 -10.03 47.02 3.97
CA LYS A 962 -11.06 47.35 4.98
C LYS A 962 -10.60 47.05 6.40
N SER A 963 -11.14 47.80 7.36
CA SER A 963 -10.89 47.61 8.79
C SER A 963 -11.99 46.79 9.44
N TYR A 964 -11.60 45.79 10.23
CA TYR A 964 -12.49 44.92 10.99
C TYR A 964 -12.18 44.99 12.48
N ARG A 965 -13.20 44.77 13.30
CA ARG A 965 -13.10 44.57 14.74
C ARG A 965 -13.35 43.09 15.06
N VAL A 966 -12.41 42.45 15.74
CA VAL A 966 -12.63 41.17 16.41
C VAL A 966 -12.90 41.43 17.88
N SER A 967 -13.94 40.84 18.46
CA SER A 967 -14.18 40.86 19.90
C SER A 967 -14.78 39.56 20.42
N ALA A 968 -14.59 39.27 21.69
CA ALA A 968 -15.26 38.18 22.40
C ALA A 968 -15.35 38.51 23.90
N TRP A 969 -16.26 37.86 24.60
CA TRP A 969 -16.30 37.86 26.05
C TRP A 969 -15.53 36.66 26.57
N LEU A 970 -14.64 36.90 27.55
CA LEU A 970 -13.83 35.88 28.19
C LEU A 970 -14.00 35.97 29.71
N LYS A 971 -14.10 34.83 30.38
CA LYS A 971 -14.08 34.69 31.84
C LYS A 971 -13.03 33.65 32.20
N VAL A 972 -12.03 34.02 33.00
CA VAL A 972 -11.01 33.08 33.49
C VAL A 972 -11.33 32.75 34.94
N ASP A 973 -11.77 31.52 35.19
CA ASP A 973 -12.08 31.05 36.54
C ASP A 973 -10.82 30.54 37.25
N ARG A 974 -9.91 29.90 36.51
CA ARG A 974 -8.63 29.40 37.03
C ARG A 974 -7.55 29.41 35.94
N ILE A 975 -6.32 29.75 36.32
CA ILE A 975 -5.12 29.64 35.49
C ILE A 975 -3.90 29.36 36.39
N THR A 976 -2.90 28.66 35.87
CA THR A 976 -1.62 28.43 36.57
C THR A 976 -1.02 29.76 37.05
N PRO A 977 -0.65 29.89 38.34
CA PRO A 977 -0.02 31.11 38.85
C PRO A 977 1.25 31.48 38.07
N GLY A 978 1.37 32.75 37.67
CA GLY A 978 2.50 33.26 36.91
C GLY A 978 2.43 33.01 35.40
N ALA A 979 1.41 32.29 34.90
CA ALA A 979 1.18 32.18 33.46
C ALA A 979 0.72 33.54 32.89
N PRO A 980 1.04 33.84 31.61
CA PRO A 980 0.56 35.05 30.94
C PRO A 980 -0.96 35.14 30.91
N ALA A 981 -1.46 36.38 31.00
CA ALA A 981 -2.87 36.68 30.85
C ALA A 981 -3.37 36.29 29.44
N PRO A 982 -4.46 35.52 29.31
CA PRO A 982 -5.00 35.17 28.00
C PRO A 982 -5.45 36.40 27.22
N SER A 983 -5.28 36.36 25.90
CA SER A 983 -5.79 37.36 24.95
C SER A 983 -6.58 36.67 23.84
N ILE A 984 -7.35 37.40 23.03
CA ILE A 984 -7.86 36.88 21.76
C ILE A 984 -7.01 37.42 20.60
N ARG A 985 -6.95 36.68 19.48
CA ARG A 985 -6.36 37.19 18.24
C ARG A 985 -7.17 36.84 17.01
N CYS A 986 -6.97 37.63 15.97
CA CYS A 986 -7.26 37.28 14.59
C CYS A 986 -5.93 37.16 13.82
N SER A 987 -5.69 36.02 13.18
CA SER A 987 -4.48 35.73 12.42
C SER A 987 -4.80 35.63 10.93
N LEU A 988 -4.08 36.40 10.10
CA LEU A 988 -4.27 36.46 8.65
C LEU A 988 -3.23 35.61 7.92
N ARG A 989 -3.67 34.97 6.84
CA ARG A 989 -2.92 33.96 6.11
C ARG A 989 -2.91 34.26 4.61
N ASP A 990 -1.80 33.91 3.96
CA ASP A 990 -1.78 33.71 2.51
C ASP A 990 -2.14 32.24 2.18
N ARG A 991 -1.96 31.81 0.93
CA ARG A 991 -2.27 30.42 0.52
C ARG A 991 -1.34 29.36 1.12
N GLU A 992 -0.21 29.74 1.71
CA GLU A 992 0.81 28.81 2.19
C GLU A 992 0.99 28.83 3.70
N ARG A 993 0.88 30.00 4.35
CA ARG A 993 1.23 30.18 5.77
C ARG A 993 0.49 31.34 6.45
N THR A 994 0.51 31.33 7.79
CA THR A 994 0.15 32.51 8.60
C THR A 994 1.21 33.58 8.43
N ARG A 995 0.78 34.81 8.17
CA ARG A 995 1.66 35.95 7.88
C ARG A 995 1.69 36.95 9.02
N GLU A 996 0.53 37.24 9.61
CA GLU A 996 0.38 38.28 10.62
C GLU A 996 -0.71 37.91 11.63
N SER A 997 -0.65 38.48 12.83
CA SER A 997 -1.61 38.23 13.90
C SER A 997 -1.89 39.51 14.68
N PHE A 998 -3.18 39.82 14.84
CA PHE A 998 -3.68 41.00 15.53
C PHE A 998 -4.27 40.58 16.87
N VAL A 999 -3.56 40.92 17.95
CA VAL A 999 -3.88 40.52 19.32
C VAL A 999 -4.69 41.63 20.03
N SER A 1000 -5.67 41.24 20.83
CA SER A 1000 -6.51 42.14 21.65
C SER A 1000 -5.79 42.67 22.89
N ASN A 1001 -6.49 43.49 23.67
CA ASN A 1001 -6.18 43.63 25.09
C ASN A 1001 -6.17 42.25 25.77
N ALA A 1002 -5.29 42.08 26.76
CA ALA A 1002 -5.22 40.88 27.58
C ALA A 1002 -6.30 40.91 28.68
N TYR A 1003 -6.68 39.73 29.17
CA TYR A 1003 -7.57 39.57 30.31
C TYR A 1003 -6.92 40.10 31.60
N ASP A 1004 -7.66 40.87 32.39
CA ASP A 1004 -7.19 41.34 33.68
C ASP A 1004 -7.29 40.21 34.73
N LEU A 1005 -6.16 39.56 34.99
CA LEU A 1005 -6.03 38.47 35.97
C LEU A 1005 -6.28 38.92 37.42
N SER A 1006 -6.34 40.22 37.73
CA SER A 1006 -6.76 40.68 39.06
C SER A 1006 -8.26 40.50 39.30
N ARG A 1007 -9.03 40.23 38.24
CA ARG A 1007 -10.48 40.09 38.25
C ARG A 1007 -10.91 38.72 37.71
N LEU A 1008 -10.34 37.64 38.26
CA LEU A 1008 -10.77 36.27 37.95
C LEU A 1008 -12.26 36.06 38.22
N GLY A 1009 -12.89 35.16 37.46
CA GLY A 1009 -14.30 34.82 37.56
C GLY A 1009 -15.27 35.89 37.03
N THR A 1010 -14.78 36.97 36.40
CA THR A 1010 -15.61 38.01 35.79
C THR A 1010 -15.54 37.97 34.27
N TRP A 1011 -16.67 38.21 33.61
CA TRP A 1011 -16.69 38.38 32.16
C TRP A 1011 -16.02 39.70 31.77
N GLN A 1012 -15.05 39.62 30.86
CA GLN A 1012 -14.32 40.76 30.32
C GLN A 1012 -14.37 40.72 28.80
N ARG A 1013 -14.67 41.86 28.19
CA ARG A 1013 -14.65 42.00 26.73
C ARG A 1013 -13.21 42.23 26.27
N LEU A 1014 -12.76 41.36 25.37
CA LEU A 1014 -11.48 41.51 24.69
C LEU A 1014 -11.75 41.92 23.24
N GLU A 1015 -11.03 42.90 22.72
CA GLU A 1015 -11.23 43.36 21.35
C GLU A 1015 -9.97 43.91 20.67
N ARG A 1016 -9.97 43.85 19.34
CA ARG A 1016 -8.94 44.44 18.48
C ARG A 1016 -9.54 44.93 17.17
N VAL A 1017 -9.19 46.16 16.78
CA VAL A 1017 -9.40 46.65 15.41
C VAL A 1017 -8.12 46.44 14.59
N PHE A 1018 -8.26 45.98 13.36
CA PHE A 1018 -7.16 45.78 12.42
C PHE A 1018 -7.62 46.04 10.98
N GLN A 1019 -6.68 46.41 10.11
CA GLN A 1019 -6.90 46.55 8.67
C GLN A 1019 -6.43 45.30 7.95
N VAL A 1020 -7.20 44.82 6.98
CA VAL A 1020 -6.90 43.60 6.22
C VAL A 1020 -5.87 43.92 5.13
N PRO A 1021 -4.69 43.29 5.12
CA PRO A 1021 -3.68 43.50 4.07
C PRO A 1021 -4.06 42.87 2.73
N ASP A 1022 -3.46 43.34 1.63
CA ASP A 1022 -3.71 42.87 0.26
C ASP A 1022 -3.39 41.39 0.01
N TYR A 1023 -2.51 40.80 0.81
CA TYR A 1023 -2.16 39.38 0.68
C TYR A 1023 -3.18 38.44 1.34
N ALA A 1024 -4.10 38.97 2.15
CA ALA A 1024 -4.95 38.16 3.01
C ALA A 1024 -5.90 37.27 2.19
N TYR A 1025 -5.70 35.97 2.28
CA TYR A 1025 -6.50 34.95 1.62
C TYR A 1025 -7.54 34.33 2.57
N SER A 1026 -7.12 34.04 3.81
CA SER A 1026 -7.98 33.53 4.87
C SER A 1026 -7.54 34.01 6.25
N ALA A 1027 -8.37 33.76 7.25
CA ALA A 1027 -8.13 34.12 8.63
C ALA A 1027 -8.58 33.02 9.61
N TYR A 1028 -8.11 33.11 10.83
CA TYR A 1028 -8.64 32.35 11.97
C TYR A 1028 -8.58 33.19 13.25
N VAL A 1029 -9.49 32.91 14.17
CA VAL A 1029 -9.50 33.51 15.51
C VAL A 1029 -9.19 32.47 16.58
N ALA A 1030 -8.57 32.92 17.66
CA ALA A 1030 -8.15 32.07 18.78
C ALA A 1030 -8.14 32.81 20.12
N VAL A 1031 -8.25 32.05 21.21
CA VAL A 1031 -7.86 32.45 22.57
C VAL A 1031 -6.41 32.01 22.79
N ASN A 1032 -5.50 32.95 23.02
CA ASN A 1032 -4.06 32.72 23.12
C ASN A 1032 -3.64 32.30 24.51
N THR A 1033 -2.62 31.44 24.56
CA THR A 1033 -1.89 31.12 25.80
C THR A 1033 -0.80 32.13 26.12
N ASP A 1034 -0.28 32.81 25.09
CA ASP A 1034 0.87 33.72 25.15
C ASP A 1034 2.13 33.09 25.80
N THR A 1035 2.20 31.75 25.87
CA THR A 1035 3.34 30.95 26.33
C THR A 1035 3.39 29.56 25.66
N ARG A 1036 4.57 28.94 25.67
CA ARG A 1036 4.78 27.53 25.31
C ARG A 1036 5.00 26.61 26.52
N ASP A 1037 5.03 27.18 27.72
CA ASP A 1037 5.15 26.42 28.96
C ASP A 1037 3.87 25.65 29.26
N GLU A 1038 3.94 24.78 30.26
CA GLU A 1038 2.79 24.02 30.70
C GLU A 1038 1.82 24.93 31.48
N VAL A 1039 0.55 24.95 31.08
CA VAL A 1039 -0.49 25.74 31.74
C VAL A 1039 -1.72 24.88 31.97
N GLU A 1040 -2.28 24.98 33.17
CA GLU A 1040 -3.59 24.46 33.55
C GLU A 1040 -4.61 25.61 33.64
N ILE A 1041 -5.77 25.43 33.03
CA ILE A 1041 -6.82 26.46 32.92
C ILE A 1041 -8.22 25.91 33.19
N ASP A 1042 -9.10 26.81 33.60
CA ASP A 1042 -10.56 26.74 33.51
C ASP A 1042 -11.05 28.13 33.09
N LEU A 1043 -11.50 28.24 31.84
CA LEU A 1043 -11.99 29.50 31.28
C LEU A 1043 -13.23 29.27 30.44
N SER A 1044 -14.05 30.31 30.31
CA SER A 1044 -15.23 30.36 29.45
C SER A 1044 -15.10 31.48 28.44
N VAL A 1045 -15.52 31.25 27.20
CA VAL A 1045 -15.52 32.23 26.11
C VAL A 1045 -16.84 32.18 25.36
N ASP A 1046 -17.35 33.35 25.01
CA ASP A 1046 -18.65 33.48 24.38
C ASP A 1046 -18.77 34.78 23.56
N ASP A 1047 -19.86 34.91 22.79
CA ASP A 1047 -20.25 36.12 22.08
C ASP A 1047 -19.15 36.70 21.18
N TRP A 1048 -18.57 35.86 20.31
CA TRP A 1048 -17.59 36.33 19.33
C TRP A 1048 -18.25 37.30 18.33
N SER A 1049 -17.51 38.30 17.89
CA SER A 1049 -17.90 39.21 16.82
C SER A 1049 -16.71 39.47 15.91
N LEU A 1050 -16.95 39.45 14.60
CA LEU A 1050 -15.98 39.81 13.58
C LEU A 1050 -16.70 40.64 12.51
N ALA A 1051 -16.71 41.96 12.70
CA ALA A 1051 -17.53 42.89 11.94
C ALA A 1051 -16.71 44.09 11.42
N PRO A 1052 -17.17 44.81 10.38
CA PRO A 1052 -16.55 46.05 9.93
C PRO A 1052 -16.42 47.08 11.07
N ALA A 1053 -15.26 47.74 11.18
CA ALA A 1053 -14.94 48.59 12.32
C ALA A 1053 -15.78 49.89 12.40
N ASP A 1054 -16.31 50.34 11.27
CA ASP A 1054 -17.15 51.53 11.07
C ASP A 1054 -18.63 51.33 11.40
N SER A 1055 -19.08 50.08 11.50
CA SER A 1055 -20.37 49.76 12.08
C SER A 1055 -20.35 50.02 13.59
N GLY A 1056 -21.32 50.77 14.11
CA GLY A 1056 -21.38 51.15 15.52
C GLY A 1056 -21.13 49.96 16.46
N ALA A 1057 -20.36 50.17 17.52
CA ALA A 1057 -19.91 49.07 18.39
C ALA A 1057 -21.09 48.49 19.19
N VAL A 1058 -21.61 47.34 18.76
CA VAL A 1058 -22.54 46.53 19.56
C VAL A 1058 -21.74 45.89 20.72
N THR A 1059 -22.27 45.98 21.95
CA THR A 1059 -21.61 45.47 23.16
C THR A 1059 -21.68 43.95 23.26
N THR A 1060 -22.85 43.39 22.95
CA THR A 1060 -23.14 41.95 22.84
C THR A 1060 -24.10 41.77 21.66
N PRO A 1061 -23.66 41.15 20.55
CA PRO A 1061 -24.51 40.91 19.39
C PRO A 1061 -25.65 39.94 19.70
N LEU A 1062 -26.87 40.25 19.23
CA LEU A 1062 -28.01 39.34 19.28
C LEU A 1062 -28.13 38.56 17.99
N ARG A 1063 -28.33 37.25 18.11
CA ARG A 1063 -28.42 36.31 16.98
C ARG A 1063 -29.66 35.44 17.14
N LEU A 1064 -30.78 35.91 16.62
CA LEU A 1064 -32.05 35.21 16.73
C LEU A 1064 -32.23 34.29 15.52
N VAL A 1065 -32.33 32.99 15.76
CA VAL A 1065 -32.34 31.96 14.70
C VAL A 1065 -33.65 31.18 14.71
N VAL A 1066 -34.22 30.96 13.53
CA VAL A 1066 -35.32 29.99 13.32
C VAL A 1066 -35.04 29.08 12.14
N ASP A 1067 -35.41 27.81 12.26
CA ASP A 1067 -35.01 26.74 11.35
C ASP A 1067 -36.18 26.01 10.70
N ALA A 1068 -35.96 25.50 9.48
CA ALA A 1068 -36.88 24.59 8.80
C ALA A 1068 -37.31 23.40 9.68
N ALA A 1069 -36.40 22.89 10.53
CA ALA A 1069 -36.68 21.78 11.43
C ALA A 1069 -37.74 22.13 12.50
N THR A 1070 -37.79 23.38 12.96
CA THR A 1070 -38.68 23.84 14.05
C THR A 1070 -39.95 24.53 13.54
N ALA A 1071 -40.12 24.65 12.22
CA ALA A 1071 -41.23 25.36 11.60
C ALA A 1071 -42.58 24.68 11.83
N THR A 1072 -43.64 25.44 12.13
CA THR A 1072 -45.02 24.97 11.99
C THR A 1072 -45.41 25.02 10.51
N LEU A 1073 -45.77 23.88 9.92
CA LEU A 1073 -46.01 23.76 8.48
C LEU A 1073 -47.47 24.09 8.12
N GLY A 1074 -47.68 24.93 7.11
CA GLY A 1074 -48.97 25.16 6.47
C GLY A 1074 -49.28 24.13 5.37
N GLU A 1075 -50.46 24.27 4.75
CA GLU A 1075 -50.91 23.37 3.68
C GLU A 1075 -49.98 23.44 2.44
N GLY A 1076 -49.59 22.28 1.91
CA GLY A 1076 -48.70 22.17 0.75
C GLY A 1076 -47.20 22.34 1.02
N THR A 1077 -46.80 22.55 2.28
CA THR A 1077 -45.39 22.66 2.69
C THR A 1077 -44.81 21.29 3.05
N THR A 1078 -43.64 20.95 2.51
CA THR A 1078 -42.91 19.73 2.86
C THR A 1078 -41.55 20.03 3.47
N ARG A 1079 -41.13 19.21 4.45
CA ARG A 1079 -39.75 19.20 4.93
C ARG A 1079 -38.94 18.24 4.07
N GLU A 1080 -37.80 18.71 3.60
CA GLU A 1080 -36.81 17.91 2.90
C GLU A 1080 -35.45 18.08 3.58
N ARG A 1081 -34.51 17.17 3.26
CA ARG A 1081 -33.13 17.27 3.70
C ARG A 1081 -32.24 17.53 2.50
N VAL A 1082 -31.46 18.59 2.55
CA VAL A 1082 -30.50 18.90 1.50
C VAL A 1082 -29.36 17.89 1.58
N SER A 1083 -29.05 17.27 0.44
CA SER A 1083 -27.98 16.28 0.37
C SER A 1083 -26.62 16.90 0.80
N PRO A 1084 -25.74 16.10 1.42
CA PRO A 1084 -24.34 16.46 1.61
C PRO A 1084 -23.70 16.96 0.29
N PRO A 1085 -22.76 17.91 0.35
CA PRO A 1085 -22.01 18.35 1.52
C PRO A 1085 -22.69 19.48 2.31
N LEU A 1086 -23.83 20.00 1.83
CA LEU A 1086 -24.58 21.07 2.51
C LEU A 1086 -25.29 20.55 3.77
N GLY A 1087 -26.04 19.44 3.66
CA GLY A 1087 -26.39 18.58 4.81
C GLY A 1087 -27.44 19.10 5.80
N PHE A 1088 -28.20 20.15 5.49
CA PHE A 1088 -29.16 20.78 6.41
C PHE A 1088 -30.65 20.54 6.04
N PRO A 1089 -31.59 20.69 7.00
CA PRO A 1089 -33.02 20.67 6.72
C PRO A 1089 -33.48 21.86 5.87
N ALA A 1090 -34.48 21.65 5.02
CA ALA A 1090 -35.11 22.68 4.20
C ALA A 1090 -36.62 22.46 4.09
N LEU A 1091 -37.34 23.53 3.74
CA LEU A 1091 -38.75 23.54 3.41
C LEU A 1091 -38.91 23.73 1.90
N SER A 1092 -39.92 23.10 1.33
CA SER A 1092 -40.34 23.31 -0.06
C SER A 1092 -41.85 23.45 -0.19
N GLY A 1093 -42.27 24.42 -1.00
CA GLY A 1093 -43.68 24.75 -1.26
C GLY A 1093 -44.43 25.33 -0.05
N GLY A 1094 -45.60 25.91 -0.30
CA GLY A 1094 -46.55 26.32 0.74
C GLY A 1094 -46.09 27.47 1.66
N GLU A 1095 -46.54 27.42 2.91
CA GLU A 1095 -46.28 28.40 3.97
C GLU A 1095 -45.71 27.74 5.24
N ALA A 1096 -44.85 28.45 5.96
CA ALA A 1096 -44.27 28.01 7.22
C ALA A 1096 -44.26 29.14 8.26
N ARG A 1097 -44.43 28.80 9.54
CA ARG A 1097 -44.53 29.77 10.63
C ARG A 1097 -43.62 29.44 11.82
N TRP A 1098 -43.07 30.48 12.44
CA TRP A 1098 -42.29 30.41 13.68
C TRP A 1098 -42.70 31.51 14.65
N THR A 1099 -42.50 31.26 15.94
CA THR A 1099 -42.55 32.31 16.98
C THR A 1099 -41.12 32.64 17.39
N LEU A 1100 -40.70 33.88 17.17
CA LEU A 1100 -39.40 34.41 17.54
C LEU A 1100 -39.53 35.30 18.79
N ARG A 1101 -38.73 35.06 19.82
CA ARG A 1101 -38.67 35.90 21.01
C ARG A 1101 -37.54 36.93 20.87
N VAL A 1102 -37.90 38.21 20.83
CA VAL A 1102 -37.00 39.34 20.69
C VAL A 1102 -36.64 39.89 22.08
N PRO A 1103 -35.36 39.82 22.52
CA PRO A 1103 -34.98 40.20 23.88
C PRO A 1103 -35.06 41.71 24.17
N ARG A 1104 -34.84 42.55 23.16
CA ARG A 1104 -34.87 44.02 23.27
C ARG A 1104 -35.42 44.66 22.00
N GLU A 1105 -36.08 45.80 22.14
CA GLU A 1105 -36.48 46.61 20.98
C GLU A 1105 -35.24 47.16 20.28
N GLY A 1106 -35.23 47.16 18.95
CA GLY A 1106 -34.09 47.65 18.17
C GLY A 1106 -34.23 47.47 16.67
N GLU A 1107 -33.20 47.92 15.94
CA GLU A 1107 -33.03 47.68 14.51
C GLU A 1107 -32.17 46.43 14.29
N TYR A 1108 -32.66 45.54 13.43
CA TYR A 1108 -32.06 44.26 13.11
C TYR A 1108 -31.91 44.09 11.59
N SER A 1109 -30.94 43.29 11.17
CA SER A 1109 -30.81 42.76 9.81
C SER A 1109 -31.54 41.43 9.71
N LEU A 1110 -32.33 41.26 8.64
CA LEU A 1110 -32.98 40.00 8.30
C LEU A 1110 -32.16 39.26 7.24
N TRP A 1111 -31.82 38.01 7.52
CA TRP A 1111 -31.14 37.11 6.61
C TRP A 1111 -31.93 35.82 6.46
N ALA A 1112 -31.94 35.25 5.25
CA ALA A 1112 -32.48 33.92 5.03
C ALA A 1112 -31.56 33.08 4.15
N ARG A 1113 -31.39 31.81 4.51
CA ARG A 1113 -30.74 30.81 3.68
C ARG A 1113 -31.78 30.19 2.75
N VAL A 1114 -31.68 30.50 1.46
CA VAL A 1114 -32.69 30.18 0.43
C VAL A 1114 -32.05 29.61 -0.84
N ALA A 1115 -32.85 28.90 -1.64
CA ALA A 1115 -32.50 28.43 -2.98
C ALA A 1115 -33.71 28.52 -3.94
N GLY A 1116 -33.46 28.34 -5.24
CA GLY A 1116 -34.47 28.37 -6.31
C GLY A 1116 -35.17 29.72 -6.45
N ALA A 1117 -36.51 29.71 -6.54
CA ALA A 1117 -37.31 30.92 -6.71
C ALA A 1117 -37.31 31.88 -5.50
N GLY A 1118 -36.74 31.50 -4.35
CA GLY A 1118 -36.66 32.34 -3.15
C GLY A 1118 -37.89 32.21 -2.24
N VAL A 1119 -38.06 33.18 -1.34
CA VAL A 1119 -39.12 33.17 -0.32
C VAL A 1119 -39.62 34.59 -0.02
N GLU A 1120 -40.89 34.72 0.33
CA GLU A 1120 -41.46 35.93 0.91
C GLU A 1120 -41.62 35.76 2.42
N ILE A 1121 -40.95 36.58 3.22
CA ILE A 1121 -40.98 36.55 4.69
C ILE A 1121 -41.82 37.72 5.20
N ARG A 1122 -42.82 37.42 6.01
CA ARG A 1122 -43.66 38.38 6.72
C ARG A 1122 -43.35 38.37 8.22
N ILE A 1123 -43.07 39.55 8.78
CA ILE A 1123 -42.79 39.75 10.21
C ILE A 1123 -43.52 41.03 10.65
N GLY A 1124 -44.59 40.90 11.45
CA GLY A 1124 -45.51 42.02 11.70
C GLY A 1124 -46.14 42.52 10.39
N ASP A 1125 -46.08 43.84 10.15
CA ASP A 1125 -46.56 44.49 8.92
C ASP A 1125 -45.52 44.48 7.77
N MET A 1126 -44.31 43.99 8.03
CA MET A 1126 -43.22 43.96 7.07
C MET A 1126 -43.30 42.73 6.17
N VAL A 1127 -43.07 42.91 4.86
CA VAL A 1127 -42.92 41.83 3.87
C VAL A 1127 -41.57 41.98 3.16
N ALA A 1128 -40.74 40.95 3.22
CA ALA A 1128 -39.41 40.89 2.62
C ALA A 1128 -39.34 39.75 1.59
N SER A 1129 -39.02 40.08 0.33
CA SER A 1129 -38.78 39.08 -0.71
C SER A 1129 -37.28 38.81 -0.82
N LEU A 1130 -36.88 37.56 -0.59
CA LEU A 1130 -35.48 37.12 -0.56
C LEU A 1130 -35.26 36.05 -1.62
N LYS A 1131 -34.47 36.37 -2.64
CA LYS A 1131 -34.18 35.49 -3.77
C LYS A 1131 -32.67 35.35 -3.98
N PRO A 1132 -32.14 34.13 -4.18
CA PRO A 1132 -30.73 33.93 -4.52
C PRO A 1132 -30.44 34.40 -5.96
N ALA A 1133 -29.20 34.81 -6.24
CA ALA A 1133 -28.80 35.31 -7.56
C ALA A 1133 -28.81 34.21 -8.65
N GLU A 1134 -28.39 32.99 -8.32
CA GLU A 1134 -28.16 31.89 -9.28
C GLU A 1134 -29.05 30.65 -9.02
N GLY A 1135 -30.06 30.76 -8.16
CA GLY A 1135 -30.93 29.63 -7.79
C GLY A 1135 -30.26 28.56 -6.91
N GLU A 1136 -28.96 28.65 -6.64
CA GLU A 1136 -28.25 27.82 -5.65
C GLU A 1136 -28.54 28.25 -4.21
N TRP A 1137 -28.11 27.44 -3.24
CA TRP A 1137 -28.21 27.78 -1.82
C TRP A 1137 -27.28 28.94 -1.45
N SER A 1138 -27.84 30.01 -0.91
CA SER A 1138 -27.09 31.19 -0.44
C SER A 1138 -27.77 31.87 0.73
N TRP A 1139 -26.98 32.58 1.53
CA TRP A 1139 -27.50 33.54 2.51
C TRP A 1139 -27.86 34.85 1.80
N VAL A 1140 -29.10 35.28 1.92
CA VAL A 1140 -29.60 36.52 1.30
C VAL A 1140 -30.03 37.47 2.41
N ARG A 1141 -29.48 38.69 2.39
CA ARG A 1141 -29.84 39.77 3.32
C ARG A 1141 -30.99 40.58 2.73
N TRP A 1142 -31.95 40.97 3.57
CA TRP A 1142 -32.91 42.00 3.21
C TRP A 1142 -32.24 43.39 3.24
N GLU A 1143 -32.47 44.21 2.22
CA GLU A 1143 -31.77 45.49 2.07
C GLU A 1143 -32.16 46.55 3.11
N ARG A 1144 -33.32 46.41 3.76
CA ARG A 1144 -33.84 47.39 4.73
C ARG A 1144 -33.67 46.88 6.16
N PRO A 1145 -33.42 47.78 7.14
CA PRO A 1145 -33.42 47.41 8.54
C PRO A 1145 -34.83 47.02 8.98
N LEU A 1146 -34.90 46.00 9.83
CA LEU A 1146 -36.11 45.49 10.45
C LEU A 1146 -36.19 46.00 11.89
N ARG A 1147 -37.18 46.84 12.20
CA ARG A 1147 -37.47 47.24 13.59
C ARG A 1147 -38.37 46.21 14.26
N LEU A 1148 -37.91 45.67 15.38
CA LEU A 1148 -38.70 44.71 16.17
C LEU A 1148 -38.90 45.22 17.60
N PRO A 1149 -40.13 45.14 18.15
CA PRO A 1149 -40.37 45.37 19.57
C PRO A 1149 -39.80 44.20 20.39
N ALA A 1150 -39.53 44.43 21.68
CA ALA A 1150 -39.27 43.34 22.62
C ALA A 1150 -40.52 42.47 22.80
N GLY A 1151 -40.36 41.15 22.91
CA GLY A 1151 -41.47 40.19 23.08
C GLY A 1151 -41.55 39.13 21.99
N GLU A 1152 -42.70 38.46 21.86
CA GLU A 1152 -42.92 37.45 20.83
C GLU A 1152 -43.35 38.07 19.50
N CYS A 1153 -42.72 37.63 18.42
CA CYS A 1153 -43.02 38.02 17.05
C CYS A 1153 -43.27 36.77 16.19
N VAL A 1154 -44.32 36.78 15.37
CA VAL A 1154 -44.61 35.68 14.44
C VAL A 1154 -43.94 35.95 13.10
N ILE A 1155 -43.12 35.00 12.65
CA ILE A 1155 -42.51 35.00 11.33
C ILE A 1155 -43.28 34.03 10.45
N THR A 1156 -43.75 34.49 9.30
CA THR A 1156 -44.40 33.65 8.28
C THR A 1156 -43.58 33.68 7.00
N ALA A 1157 -43.22 32.52 6.45
CA ALA A 1157 -42.51 32.42 5.18
C ALA A 1157 -43.39 31.73 4.12
N ARG A 1158 -43.57 32.37 2.97
CA ARG A 1158 -44.32 31.86 1.82
C ARG A 1158 -43.36 31.49 0.68
N LEU A 1159 -43.34 30.21 0.32
CA LEU A 1159 -42.49 29.68 -0.75
C LEU A 1159 -43.29 29.61 -2.07
N VAL A 1160 -43.21 30.66 -2.88
CA VAL A 1160 -43.99 30.79 -4.13
C VAL A 1160 -43.18 30.24 -5.31
N GLY A 1161 -43.46 28.98 -5.69
CA GLY A 1161 -42.80 28.28 -6.80
C GLY A 1161 -42.46 26.84 -6.44
N LYS A 1162 -42.47 25.91 -7.41
CA LYS A 1162 -42.19 24.48 -7.14
C LYS A 1162 -40.74 24.23 -6.70
N ASP A 1163 -39.83 25.12 -7.09
CA ASP A 1163 -38.40 25.10 -6.81
C ASP A 1163 -37.99 26.03 -5.66
N ALA A 1164 -38.91 26.81 -5.08
CA ALA A 1164 -38.64 27.66 -3.92
C ALA A 1164 -38.21 26.82 -2.71
N ARG A 1165 -37.11 27.21 -2.04
CA ARG A 1165 -36.56 26.53 -0.86
C ARG A 1165 -36.13 27.51 0.22
N LEU A 1166 -36.40 27.17 1.49
CA LEU A 1166 -35.97 27.92 2.67
C LEU A 1166 -35.41 26.96 3.72
N SER A 1167 -34.27 27.28 4.31
CA SER A 1167 -33.65 26.45 5.35
C SER A 1167 -33.62 27.12 6.72
N ARG A 1168 -33.15 28.37 6.79
CA ARG A 1168 -32.93 29.07 8.06
C ARG A 1168 -33.15 30.56 7.88
N ILE A 1169 -33.66 31.22 8.93
CA ILE A 1169 -33.77 32.68 9.02
C ILE A 1169 -32.95 33.13 10.22
N VAL A 1170 -32.16 34.18 10.03
CA VAL A 1170 -31.34 34.82 11.07
C VAL A 1170 -31.72 36.28 11.16
N VAL A 1171 -32.03 36.74 12.37
CA VAL A 1171 -32.30 38.14 12.69
C VAL A 1171 -31.24 38.60 13.69
N THR A 1172 -30.49 39.65 13.33
CA THR A 1172 -29.34 40.08 14.13
C THR A 1172 -29.12 41.59 14.10
N ASP A 1173 -28.68 42.16 15.22
CA ASP A 1173 -28.26 43.56 15.30
C ASP A 1173 -26.76 43.76 14.97
N GLU A 1174 -26.06 42.68 14.62
CA GLU A 1174 -24.68 42.73 14.14
C GLU A 1174 -24.63 43.21 12.68
N ALA A 1175 -23.77 44.18 12.40
CA ALA A 1175 -23.48 44.60 11.03
C ALA A 1175 -22.56 43.57 10.36
N LEU A 1176 -23.17 42.60 9.70
CA LEU A 1176 -22.46 41.59 8.92
C LEU A 1176 -22.12 42.14 7.53
N ALA A 1177 -20.90 41.88 7.05
CA ALA A 1177 -20.53 42.18 5.68
C ALA A 1177 -21.40 41.36 4.72
N ALA A 1178 -22.12 42.03 3.82
CA ALA A 1178 -22.83 41.35 2.74
C ALA A 1178 -21.81 40.83 1.74
N ARG A 1179 -21.87 39.54 1.43
CA ARG A 1179 -21.14 38.94 0.31
C ARG A 1179 -22.08 38.70 -0.84
#